data_AF-A0A3G5SZP4-F1
#
_entry.id   AF-A0A3G5SZP4-F1
#
_cell.length_a   1.000
_cell.length_b   1.000
_cell.length_c   1.000
_cell.angle_alpha   90.00
_cell.angle_beta   90.00
_cell.angle_gamma   90.00
#
_symmetry.space_group_name_H-M   'P 1'
#
loop_
_entity.id
_entity.type
_entity.pdbx_description
1 polymer ?
#
loop_
_entity_poly.entity_id
_entity_poly.type
_entity_poly.pdbx_seq_one_letter_code
_entity_poly.pdbx_strand_id
1 'polypeptide(L)'
;MVRPSAIRRYIGVIAALLLPASLLVSLTAQGNEPELADDTVAEYTPPGHLEYPEVVAITVPDRTALDALVDTGVDLAEHVEDTAAGLRVEAIVTPSEQDWLRSAGFDVGEPLLTEDDFTALQEERQETVAEIEAAEERAMQSGDDLRVQRAAWFRNHDETFVQFEVWSEAGSASADVTLEVSLDAGPGTEIGDGTTFTLSRFVDAGHYMFHRTNLPRQESPVPSRARITSMLDGEVIGEVETDVTEFLDGEYPSGPGAPKEWGDLATGFIDHYVDATEATATIEELAAEHPELAEIVELPNETNGYRRKAQALFQPPSPTFTIDPPSSAAGAYDVVGASFGGTTPFRGTPGDVVLVDDGTDNPTEGCSPLVDFEAGSIALIDRGSCPFVTKVRHAQEAGAVAAVVANNVPGDPFAMGGNAPEVTIPAGMVSLDDGNTIKAGLPAAGTLRRPDLDPHRVVVESLAWGHEGGNDISVEMADPGEPSQPLKVDVDGDDIDVSLATDADGAITSTAAEVVDAINAEAGELVEAYTFRGDDGDGVVYPCTADECYGEPGTPHLSDFLSAPDDVSREPFTVKALRIGKQRDGSNVGVLLYSQEHAREWVTPLVALETAERLLRNYESNETIRKLVDNLDVFIVPSVNPDGSHYSIHDFALQRRNMTNHCPRDGVSDPLGRNSWGVDLNRNFRVGNIHQGFSGASTSCTSDVFAGPEPLSEPEARNETWLAEEHPNIRFAMNTHTHGGYFMWAPGAYRLPTRDGLERPSFGVENYFYEASDIILNRIKEHRGTSVWSSRVGPISDVLYSAAGNSGDDHFYENDIFAWSFEAGSPLWTGNGWSSVGFTPPFEEGREEAMEFSHGWIGILEVAYRYSRDWVPPRSNLSPGAGTYEGPVELAFDFSEPVDIYYTLDGSRPTYDSPRIEFAGPRQGQEPITITETTTIKWFAVDVAGNTQNYYKPDGPGRNYRRATIVIDD
;
A
#
# COMPACT_ATOMS: atom_id res chain seq x y z
N MET A 1 35.69 -15.07 -3.65
CA MET A 1 36.09 -16.23 -2.82
C MET A 1 35.00 -16.36 -1.77
N VAL A 2 34.15 -17.37 -1.93
CA VAL A 2 32.85 -17.49 -1.25
C VAL A 2 33.04 -17.95 0.20
N ARG A 3 32.46 -17.23 1.16
CA ARG A 3 32.18 -17.73 2.51
C ARG A 3 30.66 -17.76 2.70
N PRO A 4 30.07 -18.90 3.11
CA PRO A 4 28.64 -19.01 3.40
C PRO A 4 28.40 -18.73 4.89
N SER A 5 27.37 -17.96 5.21
CA SER A 5 26.68 -18.07 6.51
C SER A 5 25.20 -17.81 6.27
N ALA A 6 24.46 -18.89 6.43
CA ALA A 6 23.01 -18.97 6.38
C ALA A 6 22.35 -18.00 7.38
N ILE A 7 21.24 -17.38 6.95
CA ILE A 7 20.01 -17.30 7.76
C ILE A 7 20.19 -16.57 9.12
N ARG A 8 20.22 -15.23 9.12
CA ARG A 8 19.90 -14.41 10.30
C ARG A 8 18.40 -14.09 10.25
N ARG A 9 17.59 -14.95 10.86
CA ARG A 9 16.13 -14.99 10.82
C ARG A 9 15.52 -14.22 12.00
N TYR A 10 14.52 -13.39 11.65
CA TYR A 10 13.34 -13.02 12.44
C TYR A 10 13.51 -12.14 13.70
N ILE A 11 13.27 -10.83 13.48
CA ILE A 11 12.81 -9.86 14.46
C ILE A 11 11.40 -10.23 14.89
N GLY A 12 11.14 -10.44 16.19
CA GLY A 12 9.75 -10.54 16.66
C GLY A 12 9.54 -11.23 17.99
N VAL A 13 9.79 -10.54 19.11
CA VAL A 13 8.80 -10.49 20.20
C VAL A 13 8.81 -9.05 20.70
N ILE A 14 7.79 -8.31 20.27
CA ILE A 14 7.06 -7.29 21.02
C ILE A 14 7.87 -6.64 22.15
N ALA A 15 8.16 -5.35 21.97
CA ALA A 15 7.90 -4.28 22.92
C ALA A 15 7.24 -4.68 24.27
N ALA A 16 7.91 -5.50 25.08
CA ALA A 16 7.42 -5.95 26.37
C ALA A 16 7.93 -4.99 27.44
N LEU A 17 7.03 -4.06 27.78
CA LEU A 17 6.83 -3.49 29.12
C LEU A 17 7.73 -2.32 29.53
N LEU A 18 7.22 -1.12 29.22
CA LEU A 18 7.30 0.06 30.09
C LEU A 18 6.80 -0.27 31.51
N LEU A 19 7.70 -0.32 32.50
CA LEU A 19 7.73 0.53 33.72
C LEU A 19 8.65 -0.06 34.83
N PRO A 20 9.27 0.80 35.66
CA PRO A 20 10.21 0.41 36.71
C PRO A 20 9.50 -0.10 37.96
N ALA A 21 10.04 -1.14 38.57
CA ALA A 21 9.61 -1.66 39.86
C ALA A 21 9.87 -0.65 41.00
N SER A 22 8.82 -0.23 41.69
CA SER A 22 8.87 0.04 43.15
C SER A 22 7.48 0.27 43.73
N LEU A 23 6.95 -0.72 44.47
CA LEU A 23 6.49 -0.57 45.85
C LEU A 23 6.02 -1.93 46.43
N LEU A 24 6.65 -2.36 47.52
CA LEU A 24 6.19 -3.41 48.41
C LEU A 24 4.92 -2.99 49.16
N VAL A 25 3.85 -3.78 49.09
CA VAL A 25 2.87 -3.91 50.17
C VAL A 25 2.42 -5.37 50.28
N SER A 26 2.67 -5.98 51.45
CA SER A 26 2.15 -7.27 51.86
C SER A 26 0.68 -7.16 52.27
N LEU A 27 -0.18 -8.09 51.80
CA LEU A 27 -1.41 -8.47 52.50
C LEU A 27 -1.68 -9.96 52.30
N THR A 28 -1.74 -10.66 53.42
CA THR A 28 -2.16 -12.06 53.55
C THR A 28 -3.69 -12.16 53.49
N ALA A 29 -4.23 -13.13 52.74
CA ALA A 29 -5.52 -13.72 53.04
C ALA A 29 -5.58 -15.18 52.55
N GLN A 30 -5.85 -16.08 53.48
CA GLN A 30 -6.17 -17.49 53.27
C GLN A 30 -7.61 -17.64 52.76
N GLY A 31 -7.84 -18.59 51.85
CA GLY A 31 -9.18 -19.03 51.48
C GLY A 31 -9.14 -20.25 50.55
N ASN A 32 -9.51 -21.41 51.10
CA ASN A 32 -9.54 -22.74 50.47
C ASN A 32 -10.15 -22.81 49.06
N GLU A 33 -9.42 -23.43 48.13
CA GLU A 33 -9.97 -24.07 46.92
C GLU A 33 -10.49 -25.48 47.23
N PRO A 34 -11.53 -25.96 46.53
CA PRO A 34 -11.82 -27.39 46.44
C PRO A 34 -11.07 -28.04 45.26
N GLU A 35 -10.41 -29.15 45.58
CA GLU A 35 -9.81 -30.15 44.68
C GLU A 35 -10.73 -30.59 43.52
N LEU A 36 -10.17 -30.64 42.32
CA LEU A 36 -10.42 -31.69 41.32
C LEU A 36 -9.07 -32.35 41.02
N ALA A 37 -8.99 -33.67 41.21
CA ALA A 37 -7.80 -34.49 41.03
C ALA A 37 -7.72 -35.06 39.60
N ASP A 38 -6.58 -34.80 38.95
CA ASP A 38 -5.62 -35.72 38.30
C ASP A 38 -6.13 -36.72 37.24
N ASP A 39 -5.51 -36.91 36.07
CA ASP A 39 -4.08 -36.98 35.72
C ASP A 39 -4.06 -36.98 34.16
N THR A 40 -3.18 -36.31 33.40
CA THR A 40 -1.72 -36.57 33.34
C THR A 40 -0.96 -35.42 32.65
N VAL A 41 -0.29 -34.55 33.41
CA VAL A 41 1.06 -34.02 33.13
C VAL A 41 1.69 -33.80 34.51
N ALA A 42 2.85 -34.40 34.78
CA ALA A 42 3.50 -34.28 36.10
C ALA A 42 3.73 -32.80 36.47
N GLU A 43 3.45 -32.37 37.70
CA GLU A 43 3.71 -30.98 38.14
C GLU A 43 5.19 -30.60 37.91
N TYR A 44 5.42 -29.51 37.16
CA TYR A 44 6.75 -28.96 36.94
C TYR A 44 7.35 -28.48 38.27
N THR A 45 8.53 -28.98 38.63
CA THR A 45 9.28 -28.48 39.79
C THR A 45 10.49 -27.69 39.29
N PRO A 46 10.51 -26.35 39.44
CA PRO A 46 11.62 -25.55 38.94
C PRO A 46 12.94 -25.92 39.63
N PRO A 47 14.07 -25.88 38.91
CA PRO A 47 15.37 -26.14 39.49
C PRO A 47 15.78 -25.04 40.50
N GLY A 48 16.58 -25.40 41.50
CA GLY A 48 17.00 -24.48 42.58
C GLY A 48 18.04 -23.42 42.19
N HIS A 49 18.20 -23.13 40.90
CA HIS A 49 19.11 -22.12 40.35
C HIS A 49 18.42 -21.37 39.20
N LEU A 50 18.86 -20.13 38.92
CA LEU A 50 18.31 -19.31 37.84
C LEU A 50 18.71 -19.91 36.49
N GLU A 51 17.73 -20.17 35.64
CA GLU A 51 17.89 -20.54 34.23
C GLU A 51 17.27 -19.44 33.36
N TYR A 52 17.89 -19.17 32.23
CA TYR A 52 17.38 -18.19 31.26
C TYR A 52 16.46 -18.88 30.24
N PRO A 53 15.36 -18.23 29.82
CA PRO A 53 14.45 -18.79 28.85
C PRO A 53 15.09 -18.83 27.45
N GLU A 54 14.83 -19.89 26.71
CA GLU A 54 15.23 -20.08 25.30
C GLU A 54 13.96 -20.15 24.43
N VAL A 55 14.06 -19.75 23.16
CA VAL A 55 12.97 -19.96 22.21
C VAL A 55 13.18 -21.29 21.51
N VAL A 56 12.21 -22.20 21.61
CA VAL A 56 12.26 -23.52 20.94
C VAL A 56 11.02 -23.72 20.08
N ALA A 57 11.16 -24.41 18.96
CA ALA A 57 9.98 -24.85 18.22
C ALA A 57 9.41 -26.14 18.82
N ILE A 58 8.10 -26.18 19.04
CA ILE A 58 7.35 -27.36 19.48
C ILE A 58 6.34 -27.71 18.38
N THR A 59 6.33 -28.96 17.95
CA THR A 59 5.35 -29.44 16.96
C THR A 59 4.26 -30.22 17.66
N VAL A 60 3.00 -29.83 17.44
CA VAL A 60 1.80 -30.47 17.98
C VAL A 60 0.89 -30.91 16.83
N PRO A 61 0.20 -32.05 16.93
CA PRO A 61 -0.52 -32.64 15.79
C PRO A 61 -1.75 -31.85 15.34
N ASP A 62 -2.39 -31.10 16.23
CA ASP A 62 -3.62 -30.34 15.98
C ASP A 62 -3.84 -29.24 17.04
N ARG A 63 -4.90 -28.43 16.88
CA ARG A 63 -5.22 -27.33 17.83
C ARG A 63 -5.57 -27.82 19.23
N THR A 64 -6.09 -29.04 19.41
CA THR A 64 -6.39 -29.57 20.75
C THR A 64 -5.11 -29.90 21.51
N ALA A 65 -4.09 -30.42 20.82
CA ALA A 65 -2.77 -30.61 21.40
C ALA A 65 -2.02 -29.28 21.63
N LEU A 66 -2.33 -28.24 20.83
CA LEU A 66 -1.86 -26.87 21.08
C LEU A 66 -2.50 -26.27 22.35
N ASP A 67 -3.81 -26.41 22.53
CA ASP A 67 -4.50 -25.97 23.74
C ASP A 67 -3.95 -26.69 24.98
N ALA A 68 -3.68 -27.99 24.87
CA ALA A 68 -3.03 -28.75 25.94
C ALA A 68 -1.60 -28.29 26.25
N LEU A 69 -0.86 -27.78 25.25
CA LEU A 69 0.46 -27.16 25.44
C LEU A 69 0.31 -25.78 26.12
N VAL A 70 -0.68 -24.97 25.74
CA VAL A 70 -1.00 -23.69 26.39
C VAL A 70 -1.41 -23.89 27.85
N ASP A 71 -2.20 -24.93 28.14
CA ASP A 71 -2.62 -25.29 29.49
C ASP A 71 -1.46 -25.70 30.41
N THR A 72 -0.28 -26.02 29.85
CA THR A 72 0.94 -26.21 30.66
C THR A 72 1.47 -24.92 31.27
N GLY A 73 0.97 -23.75 30.83
CA GLY A 73 1.39 -22.42 31.28
C GLY A 73 2.65 -21.89 30.59
N VAL A 74 3.09 -22.55 29.52
CA VAL A 74 4.26 -22.16 28.72
C VAL A 74 3.92 -20.99 27.80
N ASP A 75 4.81 -20.00 27.77
CA ASP A 75 4.63 -18.77 26.99
C ASP A 75 4.95 -19.04 25.50
N LEU A 76 3.97 -18.81 24.61
CA LEU A 76 4.09 -19.07 23.18
C LEU A 76 4.22 -17.75 22.41
N ALA A 77 5.13 -17.70 21.44
CA ALA A 77 5.21 -16.57 20.52
C ALA A 77 4.05 -16.61 19.51
N GLU A 78 3.62 -15.44 19.02
CA GLU A 78 2.38 -15.24 18.23
C GLU A 78 2.34 -15.94 16.84
N HIS A 79 3.34 -16.74 16.49
CA HIS A 79 3.43 -17.41 15.19
C HIS A 79 3.14 -18.92 15.28
N VAL A 80 2.05 -19.35 14.63
CA VAL A 80 1.68 -20.77 14.45
C VAL A 80 1.80 -21.10 12.96
N GLU A 81 2.77 -21.96 12.61
CA GLU A 81 3.02 -22.41 11.25
C GLU A 81 2.34 -23.77 11.04
N ASP A 82 1.47 -23.89 10.03
CA ASP A 82 0.84 -25.16 9.69
C ASP A 82 1.77 -25.99 8.79
N THR A 83 2.14 -27.19 9.21
CA THR A 83 3.10 -28.05 8.50
C THR A 83 2.49 -29.41 8.21
N ALA A 84 3.04 -30.14 7.24
CA ALA A 84 2.59 -31.50 6.93
C ALA A 84 2.72 -32.51 8.10
N ALA A 85 3.41 -32.15 9.19
CA ALA A 85 3.57 -32.96 10.39
C ALA A 85 2.67 -32.52 11.57
N GLY A 86 1.91 -31.42 11.41
CA GLY A 86 1.11 -30.78 12.46
C GLY A 86 1.41 -29.28 12.57
N LEU A 87 0.84 -28.63 13.59
CA LEU A 87 1.07 -27.23 13.92
C LEU A 87 2.43 -27.08 14.60
N ARG A 88 3.28 -26.21 14.06
CA ARG A 88 4.54 -25.84 14.67
C ARG A 88 4.39 -24.48 15.35
N VAL A 89 4.73 -24.41 16.63
CA VAL A 89 4.66 -23.20 17.45
C VAL A 89 6.00 -22.92 18.12
N GLU A 90 6.32 -21.66 18.34
CA GLU A 90 7.52 -21.28 19.06
C GLU A 90 7.18 -20.99 20.53
N ALA A 91 7.90 -21.62 21.46
CA ALA A 91 7.68 -21.53 22.89
C ALA A 91 8.91 -20.95 23.59
N ILE A 92 8.70 -20.05 24.54
CA ILE A 92 9.71 -19.43 25.37
C ILE A 92 9.82 -20.22 26.67
N VAL A 93 10.85 -21.06 26.79
CA VAL A 93 10.98 -22.05 27.86
C VAL A 93 12.43 -22.18 28.34
N THR A 94 12.61 -22.34 29.64
CA THR A 94 13.92 -22.66 30.23
C THR A 94 14.36 -24.08 29.86
N PRO A 95 15.67 -24.41 29.90
CA PRO A 95 16.16 -25.76 29.64
C PRO A 95 15.48 -26.84 30.49
N SER A 96 15.17 -26.55 31.76
CA SER A 96 14.42 -27.47 32.63
C SER A 96 12.94 -27.62 32.23
N GLU A 97 12.29 -26.58 31.70
CA GLU A 97 10.93 -26.66 31.15
C GLU A 97 10.91 -27.44 29.84
N GLN A 98 11.92 -27.31 28.98
CA GLN A 98 12.06 -28.13 27.78
C GLN A 98 12.15 -29.62 28.11
N ASP A 99 12.99 -29.98 29.09
CA ASP A 99 13.13 -31.38 29.52
C ASP A 99 11.85 -31.92 30.16
N TRP A 100 11.12 -31.07 30.88
CA TRP A 100 9.81 -31.39 31.41
C TRP A 100 8.77 -31.60 30.31
N LEU A 101 8.67 -30.71 29.32
CA LEU A 101 7.77 -30.83 28.17
C LEU A 101 8.06 -32.07 27.33
N ARG A 102 9.35 -32.40 27.11
CA ARG A 102 9.75 -33.67 26.48
C ARG A 102 9.30 -34.88 27.31
N SER A 103 9.35 -34.79 28.63
CA SER A 103 8.86 -35.85 29.53
C SER A 103 7.33 -35.95 29.57
N ALA A 104 6.62 -34.86 29.27
CA ALA A 104 5.17 -34.78 29.10
C ALA A 104 4.69 -35.26 27.72
N GLY A 105 5.61 -35.55 26.79
CA GLY A 105 5.31 -36.15 25.50
C GLY A 105 5.23 -35.15 24.33
N PHE A 106 5.61 -33.89 24.53
CA PHE A 106 5.69 -32.88 23.47
C PHE A 106 7.00 -33.01 22.68
N ASP A 107 6.93 -32.79 21.35
CA ASP A 107 8.10 -32.82 20.47
C ASP A 107 8.80 -31.46 20.44
N VAL A 108 9.73 -31.27 21.38
CA VAL A 108 10.47 -30.02 21.58
C VAL A 108 11.79 -30.05 20.80
N GLY A 109 11.90 -29.18 19.80
CA GLY A 109 13.07 -29.01 18.94
C GLY A 109 14.30 -28.42 19.65
N GLU A 110 15.37 -28.20 18.89
CA GLU A 110 16.57 -27.49 19.36
C GLU A 110 16.29 -25.98 19.53
N PRO A 111 17.01 -25.28 20.42
CA PRO A 111 16.86 -23.83 20.62
C PRO A 111 17.09 -23.03 19.33
N LEU A 112 16.13 -22.16 19.02
CA LEU A 112 16.13 -21.23 17.89
C LEU A 112 16.77 -19.88 18.24
N LEU A 113 16.64 -19.46 19.51
CA LEU A 113 17.32 -18.29 20.10
C LEU A 113 17.86 -18.68 21.48
N THR A 114 19.14 -18.42 21.71
CA THR A 114 19.87 -18.76 22.94
C THR A 114 20.07 -17.54 23.84
N GLU A 115 20.54 -17.73 25.08
CA GLU A 115 20.91 -16.64 26.00
C GLU A 115 21.93 -15.67 25.37
N ASP A 116 22.85 -16.18 24.52
CA ASP A 116 23.83 -15.38 23.79
C ASP A 116 23.15 -14.48 22.73
N ASP A 117 22.06 -14.93 22.09
CA ASP A 117 21.30 -14.16 21.10
C ASP A 117 20.44 -13.07 21.75
N PHE A 118 19.83 -13.36 22.91
CA PHE A 118 19.13 -12.36 23.72
C PHE A 118 20.08 -11.32 24.31
N THR A 119 21.27 -11.75 24.74
CA THR A 119 22.32 -10.84 25.19
C THR A 119 22.77 -9.95 24.04
N ALA A 120 22.97 -10.50 22.84
CA ALA A 120 23.33 -9.72 21.66
C ALA A 120 22.24 -8.69 21.26
N LEU A 121 20.96 -9.04 21.33
CA LEU A 121 19.84 -8.12 21.05
C LEU A 121 19.68 -7.05 22.15
N GLN A 122 19.91 -7.39 23.42
CA GLN A 122 19.94 -6.40 24.49
C GLN A 122 21.18 -5.50 24.40
N GLU A 123 22.33 -6.03 24.02
CA GLU A 123 23.54 -5.25 23.73
C GLU A 123 23.27 -4.30 22.55
N GLU A 124 22.68 -4.76 21.44
CA GLU A 124 22.30 -3.93 20.29
C GLU A 124 21.27 -2.84 20.66
N ARG A 125 20.29 -3.16 21.51
CA ARG A 125 19.33 -2.18 22.03
C ARG A 125 19.99 -1.19 22.99
N GLN A 126 20.87 -1.65 23.87
CA GLN A 126 21.61 -0.78 24.79
C GLN A 126 22.62 0.09 24.03
N GLU A 127 23.22 -0.42 22.95
CA GLU A 127 24.04 0.35 22.02
C GLU A 127 23.20 1.40 21.30
N THR A 128 22.00 1.06 20.81
CA THR A 128 21.09 2.03 20.17
C THR A 128 20.62 3.10 21.15
N VAL A 129 20.22 2.73 22.37
CA VAL A 129 19.81 3.69 23.41
C VAL A 129 21.00 4.54 23.85
N ALA A 130 22.18 3.96 24.02
CA ALA A 130 23.39 4.71 24.34
C ALA A 130 23.82 5.62 23.19
N GLU A 131 23.60 5.25 21.93
CA GLU A 131 23.83 6.09 20.77
C GLU A 131 22.84 7.26 20.71
N ILE A 132 21.56 7.03 21.01
CA ILE A 132 20.54 8.08 21.13
C ILE A 132 20.87 9.02 22.28
N GLU A 133 21.12 8.50 23.48
CA GLU A 133 21.51 9.30 24.65
C GLU A 133 22.83 10.05 24.37
N ALA A 134 23.81 9.43 23.71
CA ALA A 134 25.04 10.09 23.31
C ALA A 134 24.86 11.08 22.16
N ALA A 135 23.85 10.93 21.31
CA ALA A 135 23.50 11.88 20.24
C ALA A 135 22.74 13.09 20.83
N GLU A 136 21.83 12.87 21.79
CA GLU A 136 21.21 13.93 22.58
C GLU A 136 22.25 14.70 23.39
N GLU A 137 23.17 13.98 24.06
CA GLU A 137 24.25 14.58 24.84
C GLU A 137 25.29 15.29 23.94
N ARG A 138 25.58 14.74 22.74
CA ARG A 138 26.38 15.43 21.71
C ARG A 138 25.68 16.69 21.21
N ALA A 139 24.41 16.63 20.82
CA ALA A 139 23.65 17.80 20.38
C ALA A 139 23.61 18.91 21.44
N MET A 140 23.47 18.55 22.72
CA MET A 140 23.57 19.50 23.84
C MET A 140 24.99 20.08 24.04
N GLN A 141 26.06 19.37 23.65
CA GLN A 141 27.46 19.79 23.84
C GLN A 141 28.10 20.46 22.62
N SER A 142 27.72 20.07 21.40
CA SER A 142 28.28 20.54 20.12
C SER A 142 27.32 21.37 19.27
N GLY A 143 26.04 21.46 19.65
CA GLY A 143 24.98 22.04 18.83
C GLY A 143 24.38 21.02 17.85
N ASP A 144 23.22 21.34 17.29
CA ASP A 144 22.48 20.52 16.32
C ASP A 144 22.99 20.73 14.88
N ASP A 145 23.31 19.64 14.18
CA ASP A 145 23.66 19.67 12.75
C ASP A 145 22.39 19.75 11.90
N LEU A 146 22.12 20.95 11.38
CA LEU A 146 20.95 21.23 10.54
C LEU A 146 21.32 21.20 9.06
N ARG A 147 20.70 20.29 8.33
CA ARG A 147 20.88 20.16 6.87
C ARG A 147 19.59 20.52 6.17
N VAL A 148 19.57 21.69 5.53
CA VAL A 148 18.44 22.14 4.71
C VAL A 148 18.44 21.32 3.42
N GLN A 149 17.51 20.37 3.34
CA GLN A 149 17.28 19.55 2.14
C GLN A 149 16.48 20.33 1.10
N ARG A 150 15.55 21.18 1.58
CA ARG A 150 14.76 22.06 0.73
C ARG A 150 14.35 23.33 1.43
N ALA A 151 14.44 24.43 0.70
CA ALA A 151 13.88 25.73 1.06
C ALA A 151 13.40 26.43 -0.22
N ALA A 152 12.11 26.32 -0.52
CA ALA A 152 11.54 26.83 -1.75
C ALA A 152 10.17 27.47 -1.54
N TRP A 153 9.76 28.32 -2.47
CA TRP A 153 8.37 28.74 -2.63
C TRP A 153 7.85 28.29 -3.99
N PHE A 154 6.55 28.02 -4.10
CA PHE A 154 5.93 27.68 -5.38
C PHE A 154 4.57 28.35 -5.49
N ARG A 155 4.13 28.52 -6.74
CA ARG A 155 2.75 28.90 -7.05
C ARG A 155 1.97 27.67 -7.47
N ASN A 156 0.79 27.51 -6.89
CA ASN A 156 -0.20 26.56 -7.37
C ASN A 156 -1.46 27.35 -7.75
N HIS A 157 -1.76 27.38 -9.04
CA HIS A 157 -2.66 28.34 -9.66
C HIS A 157 -2.28 29.79 -9.25
N ASP A 158 -3.21 30.52 -8.64
CA ASP A 158 -3.04 31.92 -8.26
C ASP A 158 -2.42 32.13 -6.87
N GLU A 159 -2.17 31.06 -6.12
CA GLU A 159 -1.77 31.12 -4.71
C GLU A 159 -0.31 30.71 -4.53
N THR A 160 0.38 31.33 -3.56
CA THR A 160 1.80 31.08 -3.27
C THR A 160 1.98 30.38 -1.92
N PHE A 161 2.87 29.39 -1.89
CA PHE A 161 3.17 28.56 -0.72
C PHE A 161 4.67 28.44 -0.54
N VAL A 162 5.12 28.19 0.70
CA VAL A 162 6.51 27.84 1.00
C VAL A 162 6.64 26.39 1.44
N GLN A 163 7.77 25.79 1.11
CA GLN A 163 8.12 24.41 1.35
C GLN A 163 9.52 24.30 1.94
N PHE A 164 9.61 23.64 3.09
CA PHE A 164 10.86 23.37 3.79
C PHE A 164 10.96 21.90 4.16
N GLU A 165 12.15 21.33 3.98
CA GLU A 165 12.57 20.01 4.45
C GLU A 165 13.95 20.16 5.07
N VAL A 166 14.07 19.80 6.35
CA VAL A 166 15.29 20.03 7.13
C VAL A 166 15.59 18.78 7.95
N TRP A 167 16.76 18.20 7.74
CA TRP A 167 17.27 17.15 8.61
C TRP A 167 17.96 17.78 9.81
N SER A 168 17.84 17.10 10.95
CA SER A 168 18.36 17.54 12.25
C SER A 168 18.88 16.30 12.95
N GLU A 169 20.14 16.33 13.37
CA GLU A 169 20.77 15.26 14.12
C GLU A 169 20.05 15.07 15.46
N ALA A 170 19.78 16.17 16.19
CA ALA A 170 19.06 16.13 17.44
C ALA A 170 17.62 15.62 17.26
N GLY A 171 16.93 16.03 16.18
CA GLY A 171 15.56 15.59 15.86
C GLY A 171 15.46 14.13 15.42
N SER A 172 16.58 13.54 15.00
CA SER A 172 16.68 12.10 14.77
C SER A 172 16.71 11.31 16.08
N ALA A 173 17.35 11.87 17.12
CA ALA A 173 17.48 11.25 18.43
C ALA A 173 16.25 11.50 19.33
N SER A 174 15.66 12.70 19.28
CA SER A 174 14.57 13.11 20.17
C SER A 174 13.37 13.67 19.42
N ALA A 175 12.17 13.27 19.85
CA ALA A 175 10.92 13.82 19.33
C ALA A 175 10.56 15.20 19.91
N ASP A 176 11.26 15.64 20.96
CA ASP A 176 11.03 16.93 21.63
C ASP A 176 11.74 18.10 20.92
N VAL A 177 12.60 17.80 19.95
CA VAL A 177 13.23 18.82 19.11
C VAL A 177 12.19 19.46 18.20
N THR A 178 12.17 20.79 18.21
CA THR A 178 11.31 21.60 17.34
C THR A 178 12.17 22.45 16.43
N LEU A 179 11.81 22.50 15.14
CA LEU A 179 12.45 23.41 14.17
C LEU A 179 11.50 24.55 13.84
N GLU A 180 11.95 25.78 14.07
CA GLU A 180 11.24 27.00 13.69
C GLU A 180 11.90 27.63 12.46
N VAL A 181 11.09 28.04 11.49
CA VAL A 181 11.53 28.80 10.31
C VAL A 181 11.10 30.25 10.46
N SER A 182 12.06 31.17 10.39
CA SER A 182 11.81 32.61 10.28
C SER A 182 12.21 33.10 8.90
N LEU A 183 11.27 33.73 8.19
CA LEU A 183 11.49 34.26 6.84
C LEU A 183 11.85 35.75 6.85
N ASP A 184 12.49 36.21 5.78
CA ASP A 184 12.46 37.63 5.42
C ASP A 184 11.08 38.01 4.84
N ALA A 185 10.72 39.30 4.84
CA ALA A 185 9.49 39.80 4.23
C ALA A 185 9.59 39.94 2.69
N GLY A 186 10.71 39.49 2.11
CA GLY A 186 11.05 39.57 0.70
C GLY A 186 12.44 40.16 0.42
N PRO A 187 12.90 40.14 -0.84
CA PRO A 187 14.27 40.50 -1.21
C PRO A 187 14.73 41.83 -0.63
N GLY A 188 15.82 41.78 0.14
CA GLY A 188 16.45 42.96 0.75
C GLY A 188 15.92 43.35 2.14
N THR A 189 15.04 42.55 2.74
CA THR A 189 14.57 42.71 4.14
C THR A 189 15.36 41.82 5.10
N GLU A 190 15.25 42.06 6.42
CA GLU A 190 15.94 41.26 7.43
C GLU A 190 15.17 39.96 7.71
N ILE A 191 15.89 38.87 8.01
CA ILE A 191 15.26 37.62 8.43
C ILE A 191 14.57 37.86 9.78
N GLY A 192 13.29 37.50 9.88
CA GLY A 192 12.43 37.79 11.02
C GLY A 192 11.40 38.89 10.77
N ASP A 193 11.53 39.66 9.67
CA ASP A 193 10.49 40.60 9.24
C ASP A 193 9.29 39.90 8.59
N GLY A 194 9.47 38.66 8.12
CA GLY A 194 8.46 37.86 7.44
C GLY A 194 7.65 36.94 8.36
N THR A 195 7.06 35.90 7.76
CA THR A 195 6.28 34.90 8.49
C THR A 195 7.20 33.94 9.24
N THR A 196 6.81 33.58 10.47
CA THR A 196 7.46 32.52 11.27
C THR A 196 6.49 31.35 11.46
N PHE A 197 6.99 30.12 11.34
CA PHE A 197 6.22 28.89 11.54
C PHE A 197 7.13 27.72 11.94
N THR A 198 6.55 26.66 12.51
CA THR A 198 7.29 25.45 12.88
C THR A 198 7.17 24.36 11.83
N LEU A 199 8.20 23.51 11.76
CA LEU A 199 8.20 22.30 10.94
C LEU A 199 7.68 21.12 11.75
N SER A 200 7.06 20.17 11.07
CA SER A 200 6.57 18.91 11.66
C SER A 200 7.58 17.79 11.43
N ARG A 201 7.90 17.05 12.49
CA ARG A 201 8.74 15.85 12.42
C ARG A 201 8.07 14.79 11.54
N PHE A 202 8.75 14.38 10.46
CA PHE A 202 8.28 13.34 9.56
C PHE A 202 8.99 12.02 9.87
N VAL A 203 8.18 11.01 10.21
CA VAL A 203 8.60 9.65 10.49
C VAL A 203 7.86 8.74 9.53
N ASP A 204 8.57 7.79 8.93
CA ASP A 204 7.97 6.74 8.13
C ASP A 204 8.60 5.39 8.50
N ALA A 205 7.76 4.36 8.60
CA ALA A 205 8.14 3.05 9.14
C ALA A 205 8.84 3.08 10.53
N GLY A 206 8.58 4.11 11.35
CA GLY A 206 9.25 4.32 12.64
C GLY A 206 10.63 5.00 12.54
N HIS A 207 11.10 5.29 11.33
CA HIS A 207 12.38 5.97 11.09
C HIS A 207 12.18 7.47 10.87
N TYR A 208 12.98 8.28 11.58
CA TYR A 208 13.02 9.72 11.33
C TYR A 208 13.61 9.99 9.95
N MET A 209 12.88 10.76 9.15
CA MET A 209 13.31 11.16 7.82
C MET A 209 13.87 12.59 7.85
N PHE A 210 13.05 13.55 8.28
CA PHE A 210 13.37 14.98 8.36
C PHE A 210 12.21 15.72 9.02
N HIS A 211 12.34 17.03 9.24
CA HIS A 211 11.24 17.92 9.54
C HIS A 211 10.73 18.58 8.25
N ARG A 212 9.40 18.67 8.07
CA ARG A 212 8.78 19.27 6.88
C ARG A 212 7.66 20.24 7.22
N THR A 213 7.42 21.20 6.34
CA THR A 213 6.37 22.22 6.54
C THR A 213 4.97 21.74 6.15
N ASN A 214 3.94 22.33 6.75
CA ASN A 214 2.53 22.11 6.42
C ASN A 214 2.01 23.12 5.37
N LEU A 215 2.86 23.46 4.39
CA LEU A 215 2.56 24.32 3.23
C LEU A 215 1.81 25.62 3.57
N PRO A 216 2.35 26.51 4.42
CA PRO A 216 1.69 27.76 4.74
C PRO A 216 1.63 28.66 3.50
N ARG A 217 0.46 29.27 3.29
CA ARG A 217 0.26 30.31 2.27
C ARG A 217 1.15 31.52 2.57
N GLN A 218 1.75 32.10 1.53
CA GLN A 218 2.52 33.33 1.63
C GLN A 218 1.95 34.41 0.71
N GLU A 219 1.90 35.64 1.21
CA GLU A 219 1.52 36.81 0.43
C GLU A 219 2.75 37.46 -0.20
N SER A 220 2.55 38.19 -1.29
CA SER A 220 3.64 38.97 -1.91
C SER A 220 4.06 40.14 -1.01
N PRO A 221 5.37 40.46 -0.90
CA PRO A 221 6.49 39.88 -1.63
C PRO A 221 6.90 38.50 -1.10
N VAL A 222 7.34 37.61 -2.00
CA VAL A 222 7.81 36.28 -1.64
C VAL A 222 9.17 36.34 -0.93
N PRO A 223 9.44 35.47 0.05
CA PRO A 223 10.70 35.46 0.78
C PRO A 223 11.88 35.07 -0.12
N SER A 224 13.07 35.56 0.22
CA SER A 224 14.34 35.20 -0.45
C SER A 224 15.31 34.49 0.49
N ARG A 225 15.12 34.60 1.81
CA ARG A 225 16.00 34.00 2.81
C ARG A 225 15.21 33.50 4.01
N ALA A 226 15.73 32.47 4.65
CA ALA A 226 15.17 31.90 5.85
C ALA A 226 16.26 31.58 6.87
N ARG A 227 15.91 31.66 8.16
CA ARG A 227 16.66 31.05 9.25
C ARG A 227 15.86 29.90 9.82
N ILE A 228 16.50 28.75 10.00
CA ILE A 228 15.95 27.60 10.69
C ILE A 228 16.64 27.53 12.06
N THR A 229 15.85 27.52 13.11
CA THR A 229 16.31 27.46 14.51
C THR A 229 15.81 26.16 15.13
N SER A 230 16.73 25.34 15.62
CA SER A 230 16.44 24.10 16.36
C SER A 230 16.38 24.38 17.86
N MET A 231 15.33 23.88 18.51
CA MET A 231 15.09 24.07 19.93
C MET A 231 14.77 22.75 20.63
N LEU A 232 15.36 22.56 21.81
CA LEU A 232 15.06 21.46 22.74
C LEU A 232 14.75 22.08 24.11
N ASP A 233 13.61 21.72 24.71
CA ASP A 233 13.14 22.29 25.98
C ASP A 233 13.09 23.84 26.05
N GLY A 234 12.92 24.48 24.88
CA GLY A 234 12.89 25.93 24.75
C GLY A 234 14.26 26.62 24.72
N GLU A 235 15.36 25.85 24.70
CA GLU A 235 16.71 26.37 24.45
C GLU A 235 17.11 26.16 22.99
N VAL A 236 17.77 27.15 22.39
CA VAL A 236 18.29 27.06 21.02
C VAL A 236 19.54 26.20 21.02
N ILE A 237 19.51 25.11 20.24
CA ILE A 237 20.62 24.16 20.11
C ILE A 237 21.27 24.19 18.72
N GLY A 238 20.65 24.82 17.72
CA GLY A 238 21.27 25.00 16.39
C GLY A 238 20.56 26.07 15.56
N GLU A 239 21.30 26.70 14.64
CA GLU A 239 20.76 27.66 13.67
C GLU A 239 21.45 27.52 12.32
N VAL A 240 20.68 27.57 11.23
CA VAL A 240 21.20 27.64 9.86
C VAL A 240 20.40 28.64 9.03
N GLU A 241 21.10 29.44 8.23
CA GLU A 241 20.47 30.34 7.25
C GLU A 241 20.58 29.75 5.84
N THR A 242 19.54 29.94 5.03
CA THR A 242 19.47 29.44 3.65
C THR A 242 18.76 30.43 2.75
N ASP A 243 19.09 30.39 1.46
CA ASP A 243 18.28 31.05 0.43
C ASP A 243 16.98 30.28 0.21
N VAL A 244 15.92 30.99 -0.17
CA VAL A 244 14.61 30.45 -0.54
C VAL A 244 14.39 30.73 -2.03
N THR A 245 14.25 29.67 -2.83
CA THR A 245 14.17 29.77 -4.30
C THR A 245 12.77 29.47 -4.81
N GLU A 246 12.45 29.90 -6.03
CA GLU A 246 11.20 29.50 -6.69
C GLU A 246 11.35 28.05 -7.19
N PHE A 247 10.42 27.18 -6.83
CA PHE A 247 10.30 25.84 -7.39
C PHE A 247 9.44 25.90 -8.66
N LEU A 248 9.96 25.32 -9.75
CA LEU A 248 9.38 25.38 -11.10
C LEU A 248 9.20 26.82 -11.58
N ASP A 249 10.30 27.56 -11.68
CA ASP A 249 10.37 28.96 -12.09
C ASP A 249 10.06 29.20 -13.59
N GLY A 250 9.80 28.14 -14.34
CA GLY A 250 9.60 28.17 -15.79
C GLY A 250 10.90 28.33 -16.58
N GLU A 251 12.07 28.29 -15.93
CA GLU A 251 13.35 28.20 -16.61
C GLU A 251 13.66 26.73 -16.94
N TYR A 252 14.06 26.50 -18.19
CA TYR A 252 14.43 25.16 -18.68
C TYR A 252 15.95 25.05 -18.79
N PRO A 253 16.56 23.93 -18.37
CA PRO A 253 17.98 23.68 -18.56
C PRO A 253 18.39 23.91 -20.02
N SER A 254 19.46 24.68 -20.23
CA SER A 254 19.98 24.94 -21.58
C SER A 254 20.83 23.77 -22.06
N GLY A 255 20.66 23.30 -23.30
CA GLY A 255 21.48 22.21 -23.81
C GLY A 255 21.15 21.83 -25.27
N PRO A 256 21.91 20.88 -25.85
CA PRO A 256 21.56 20.26 -27.12
C PRO A 256 20.12 19.71 -27.10
N GLY A 257 19.37 19.94 -28.17
CA GLY A 257 18.00 19.43 -28.27
C GLY A 257 16.92 20.22 -27.52
N ALA A 258 17.29 21.18 -26.67
CA ALA A 258 16.31 22.02 -25.95
C ALA A 258 15.41 22.79 -26.94
N PRO A 259 14.08 22.55 -26.96
CA PRO A 259 13.14 23.34 -27.74
C PRO A 259 13.08 24.76 -27.17
N LYS A 260 12.92 25.75 -28.06
CA LYS A 260 12.83 27.16 -27.64
C LYS A 260 11.45 27.49 -27.09
N GLU A 261 10.39 27.00 -27.74
CA GLU A 261 8.97 27.18 -27.39
C GLU A 261 8.16 26.01 -28.00
N TRP A 262 7.02 25.68 -27.41
CA TRP A 262 6.12 24.63 -27.92
C TRP A 262 5.14 25.15 -28.98
N GLY A 263 4.84 26.45 -28.95
CA GLY A 263 3.82 27.04 -29.83
C GLY A 263 2.41 26.49 -29.56
N ASP A 264 1.44 26.96 -30.34
CA ASP A 264 0.06 26.51 -30.20
C ASP A 264 -0.08 25.07 -30.73
N LEU A 265 -0.58 24.17 -29.89
CA LEU A 265 -0.96 22.81 -30.25
C LEU A 265 -2.49 22.73 -30.42
N ALA A 266 -2.94 21.94 -31.39
CA ALA A 266 -4.30 21.42 -31.36
C ALA A 266 -4.39 20.41 -30.19
N THR A 267 -5.40 20.58 -29.35
CA THR A 267 -5.60 19.85 -28.08
C THR A 267 -7.09 19.68 -27.79
N GLY A 268 -7.43 18.90 -26.78
CA GLY A 268 -8.80 18.73 -26.28
C GLY A 268 -9.62 17.82 -27.18
N PHE A 269 -9.05 16.67 -27.53
CA PHE A 269 -9.64 15.70 -28.44
C PHE A 269 -10.65 14.78 -27.72
N ILE A 270 -10.55 14.70 -26.40
CA ILE A 270 -11.40 13.85 -25.55
C ILE A 270 -12.53 14.67 -24.91
N ASP A 271 -13.77 14.18 -25.00
CA ASP A 271 -14.98 14.85 -24.50
C ASP A 271 -15.84 14.02 -23.52
N HIS A 272 -15.40 12.82 -23.15
CA HIS A 272 -15.96 11.98 -22.08
C HIS A 272 -14.90 11.02 -21.50
N TYR A 273 -15.21 10.36 -20.38
CA TYR A 273 -14.41 9.22 -19.92
C TYR A 273 -14.60 8.03 -20.87
N VAL A 274 -13.52 7.32 -21.17
CA VAL A 274 -13.50 6.19 -22.10
C VAL A 274 -13.24 4.90 -21.34
N ASP A 275 -13.88 3.81 -21.74
CA ASP A 275 -13.45 2.48 -21.34
C ASP A 275 -12.30 1.95 -22.21
N ALA A 276 -11.78 0.77 -21.87
CA ALA A 276 -10.64 0.21 -22.58
C ALA A 276 -10.98 -0.22 -24.02
N THR A 277 -12.24 -0.53 -24.33
CA THR A 277 -12.69 -0.82 -25.70
C THR A 277 -12.62 0.45 -26.55
N GLU A 278 -13.16 1.55 -26.06
CA GLU A 278 -13.11 2.85 -26.74
C GLU A 278 -11.67 3.39 -26.88
N ALA A 279 -10.85 3.26 -25.84
CA ALA A 279 -9.45 3.67 -25.88
C ALA A 279 -8.65 2.87 -26.92
N THR A 280 -8.89 1.56 -27.00
CA THR A 280 -8.26 0.70 -28.01
C THR A 280 -8.70 1.07 -29.42
N ALA A 281 -10.00 1.30 -29.63
CA ALA A 281 -10.52 1.71 -30.93
C ALA A 281 -9.92 3.05 -31.39
N THR A 282 -9.72 3.99 -30.47
CA THR A 282 -9.12 5.30 -30.76
C THR A 282 -7.68 5.16 -31.25
N ILE A 283 -6.84 4.35 -30.58
CA ILE A 283 -5.46 4.17 -31.05
C ILE A 283 -5.38 3.43 -32.39
N GLU A 284 -6.29 2.49 -32.65
CA GLU A 284 -6.38 1.79 -33.94
C GLU A 284 -6.78 2.74 -35.07
N GLU A 285 -7.74 3.64 -34.82
CA GLU A 285 -8.13 4.69 -35.75
C GLU A 285 -6.94 5.61 -36.05
N LEU A 286 -6.22 6.07 -35.01
CA LEU A 286 -5.05 6.92 -35.18
C LEU A 286 -3.93 6.25 -36.00
N ALA A 287 -3.66 4.97 -35.75
CA ALA A 287 -2.69 4.21 -36.55
C ALA A 287 -3.12 4.10 -38.01
N ALA A 288 -4.42 3.91 -38.26
CA ALA A 288 -4.97 3.82 -39.61
C ALA A 288 -4.99 5.18 -40.35
N GLU A 289 -5.23 6.28 -39.64
CA GLU A 289 -5.19 7.65 -40.18
C GLU A 289 -3.76 8.12 -40.50
N HIS A 290 -2.78 7.66 -39.71
CA HIS A 290 -1.37 8.08 -39.79
C HIS A 290 -0.38 6.92 -40.01
N PRO A 291 -0.54 6.07 -41.05
CA PRO A 291 0.24 4.83 -41.19
C PRO A 291 1.74 5.06 -41.44
N GLU A 292 2.13 6.23 -41.95
CA GLU A 292 3.54 6.60 -42.09
C GLU A 292 4.21 7.02 -40.77
N LEU A 293 3.43 7.29 -39.72
CA LEU A 293 3.91 7.73 -38.41
C LEU A 293 3.59 6.75 -37.29
N ALA A 294 2.53 5.96 -37.41
CA ALA A 294 2.06 5.09 -36.34
C ALA A 294 1.73 3.67 -36.81
N GLU A 295 1.82 2.72 -35.88
CA GLU A 295 1.38 1.33 -36.04
C GLU A 295 0.92 0.75 -34.70
N ILE A 296 0.12 -0.31 -34.77
CA ILE A 296 -0.31 -1.06 -33.59
C ILE A 296 0.69 -2.18 -33.30
N VAL A 297 1.07 -2.30 -32.02
CA VAL A 297 1.79 -3.44 -31.48
C VAL A 297 0.80 -4.23 -30.62
N GLU A 298 0.53 -5.48 -30.99
CA GLU A 298 -0.28 -6.39 -30.19
C GLU A 298 0.60 -7.10 -29.17
N LEU A 299 0.24 -7.02 -27.89
CA LEU A 299 1.02 -7.61 -26.82
C LEU A 299 0.62 -9.10 -26.67
N PRO A 300 1.58 -10.00 -26.40
CA PRO A 300 1.42 -11.42 -26.70
C PRO A 300 0.59 -12.22 -25.68
N ASN A 301 0.33 -11.69 -24.49
CA ASN A 301 -0.42 -12.38 -23.45
C ASN A 301 -1.84 -11.83 -23.39
N GLU A 302 -2.83 -12.66 -23.73
CA GLU A 302 -4.24 -12.27 -23.55
C GLU A 302 -4.59 -12.17 -22.05
N THR A 303 -5.41 -11.18 -21.70
CA THR A 303 -5.89 -10.97 -20.33
C THR A 303 -6.91 -12.04 -19.91
N ASN A 304 -7.40 -11.98 -18.68
CA ASN A 304 -8.51 -12.84 -18.27
C ASN A 304 -9.78 -12.55 -19.10
N GLY A 305 -10.02 -11.29 -19.47
CA GLY A 305 -11.26 -10.78 -20.03
C GLY A 305 -12.14 -10.11 -18.97
N TYR A 306 -13.02 -9.21 -19.41
CA TYR A 306 -14.11 -8.65 -18.60
C TYR A 306 -15.25 -9.68 -18.44
N ARG A 307 -14.92 -10.81 -17.80
CA ARG A 307 -15.78 -11.98 -17.62
C ARG A 307 -15.58 -12.62 -16.25
N ARG A 308 -16.63 -13.27 -15.77
CA ARG A 308 -16.67 -14.06 -14.53
C ARG A 308 -17.50 -15.32 -14.73
N LYS A 309 -17.25 -16.32 -13.89
CA LYS A 309 -18.16 -17.47 -13.79
C LYS A 309 -19.45 -16.99 -13.14
N ALA A 310 -20.57 -17.55 -13.57
CA ALA A 310 -21.86 -17.22 -13.00
C ALA A 310 -21.97 -17.90 -11.63
N GLN A 311 -22.45 -17.17 -10.63
CA GLN A 311 -22.58 -17.66 -9.27
C GLN A 311 -23.96 -17.36 -8.70
N ALA A 312 -24.37 -18.14 -7.71
CA ALA A 312 -25.47 -17.83 -6.83
C ALA A 312 -25.12 -18.20 -5.38
N LEU A 313 -25.68 -17.44 -4.44
CA LEU A 313 -25.65 -17.74 -3.02
C LEU A 313 -27.07 -18.08 -2.58
N PHE A 314 -27.26 -19.28 -2.04
CA PHE A 314 -28.55 -19.73 -1.53
C PHE A 314 -28.64 -19.50 -0.03
N GLN A 315 -29.84 -19.13 0.43
CA GLN A 315 -30.18 -18.63 1.77
C GLN A 315 -29.70 -17.17 2.02
N PRO A 316 -30.62 -16.20 2.19
CA PRO A 316 -30.24 -14.80 2.37
C PRO A 316 -29.53 -14.56 3.71
N PRO A 317 -28.71 -13.51 3.82
CA PRO A 317 -28.01 -13.20 5.04
C PRO A 317 -28.96 -12.71 6.14
N SER A 318 -29.14 -13.50 7.20
CA SER A 318 -29.71 -13.02 8.46
C SER A 318 -28.62 -12.97 9.54
N PRO A 319 -28.06 -11.80 9.85
CA PRO A 319 -27.28 -11.63 11.07
C PRO A 319 -28.20 -11.69 12.29
N THR A 320 -27.99 -12.66 13.19
CA THR A 320 -28.89 -12.89 14.32
C THR A 320 -28.24 -12.63 15.68
N PHE A 321 -28.91 -11.87 16.53
CA PHE A 321 -28.75 -11.95 17.98
C PHE A 321 -29.85 -12.84 18.53
N THR A 322 -29.48 -13.95 19.17
CA THR A 322 -30.46 -14.89 19.74
C THR A 322 -30.56 -14.66 21.23
N ILE A 323 -31.79 -14.57 21.75
CA ILE A 323 -32.08 -14.63 23.19
C ILE A 323 -32.63 -16.00 23.53
N ASP A 324 -32.06 -16.63 24.55
CA ASP A 324 -32.37 -18.00 24.94
C ASP A 324 -33.63 -18.10 25.83
N PRO A 325 -34.44 -19.17 25.71
CA PRO A 325 -35.44 -19.52 26.72
C PRO A 325 -34.79 -19.72 28.10
N PRO A 326 -35.46 -19.35 29.22
CA PRO A 326 -36.88 -19.07 29.36
C PRO A 326 -37.28 -17.58 29.33
N SER A 327 -36.41 -16.68 28.81
CA SER A 327 -36.75 -15.26 28.72
C SER A 327 -38.06 -15.03 27.95
N SER A 328 -38.87 -14.05 28.35
CA SER A 328 -40.03 -13.63 27.57
C SER A 328 -39.66 -12.95 26.25
N ALA A 329 -38.38 -12.59 26.08
CA ALA A 329 -37.79 -12.12 24.84
C ALA A 329 -37.05 -13.24 24.08
N ALA A 330 -37.29 -14.52 24.40
CA ALA A 330 -36.66 -15.61 23.66
C ALA A 330 -37.03 -15.58 22.17
N GLY A 331 -36.03 -15.60 21.29
CA GLY A 331 -36.20 -15.40 19.86
C GLY A 331 -34.91 -14.96 19.17
N ALA A 332 -34.93 -14.94 17.84
CA ALA A 332 -33.85 -14.39 17.02
C ALA A 332 -34.22 -12.97 16.58
N TYR A 333 -33.22 -12.07 16.62
CA TYR A 333 -33.36 -10.65 16.29
C TYR A 333 -32.36 -10.27 15.20
N ASP A 334 -32.81 -9.47 14.23
CA ASP A 334 -31.95 -8.96 13.17
C ASP A 334 -30.92 -7.97 13.73
N VAL A 335 -29.66 -8.13 13.33
CA VAL A 335 -28.55 -7.30 13.81
C VAL A 335 -27.71 -6.78 12.66
N VAL A 336 -27.48 -5.47 12.57
CA VAL A 336 -26.44 -4.98 11.65
C VAL A 336 -25.12 -4.82 12.39
N GLY A 337 -24.07 -5.53 11.94
CA GLY A 337 -22.73 -5.46 12.52
C GLY A 337 -22.11 -4.06 12.45
N ALA A 338 -21.25 -3.74 13.41
CA ALA A 338 -20.46 -2.51 13.38
C ALA A 338 -19.34 -2.60 12.31
N SER A 339 -18.93 -1.46 11.76
CA SER A 339 -17.78 -1.37 10.85
C SER A 339 -16.43 -1.34 11.58
N PHE A 340 -16.43 -1.54 12.90
CA PHE A 340 -15.29 -1.46 13.81
C PHE A 340 -15.47 -2.51 14.93
N GLY A 341 -14.42 -2.81 15.68
CA GLY A 341 -14.46 -3.81 16.73
C GLY A 341 -13.82 -5.14 16.34
N GLY A 342 -13.83 -6.09 17.27
CA GLY A 342 -13.33 -7.44 17.02
C GLY A 342 -14.27 -8.31 16.20
N THR A 343 -13.72 -9.33 15.58
CA THR A 343 -14.48 -10.35 14.86
C THR A 343 -15.22 -11.26 15.85
N THR A 344 -16.52 -11.47 15.65
CA THR A 344 -17.30 -12.43 16.44
C THR A 344 -16.80 -13.86 16.15
N PRO A 345 -16.53 -14.70 17.17
CA PRO A 345 -16.15 -16.09 16.96
C PRO A 345 -17.26 -16.89 16.25
N PHE A 346 -16.86 -17.94 15.52
CA PHE A 346 -17.74 -18.83 14.75
C PHE A 346 -18.95 -19.40 15.53
N ARG A 347 -18.76 -19.79 16.80
CA ARG A 347 -19.85 -20.30 17.66
C ARG A 347 -20.77 -19.20 18.21
N GLY A 348 -20.52 -17.95 17.83
CA GLY A 348 -21.05 -16.74 18.44
C GLY A 348 -20.38 -16.40 19.76
N THR A 349 -20.64 -15.21 20.27
CA THR A 349 -20.25 -14.81 21.63
C THR A 349 -21.45 -15.00 22.55
N PRO A 350 -21.54 -16.11 23.32
CA PRO A 350 -22.59 -16.28 24.31
C PRO A 350 -22.29 -15.44 25.55
N GLY A 351 -23.34 -15.01 26.24
CA GLY A 351 -23.21 -14.36 27.54
C GLY A 351 -24.56 -13.93 28.10
N ASP A 352 -24.57 -13.58 29.38
CA ASP A 352 -25.72 -12.91 29.97
C ASP A 352 -25.87 -11.53 29.34
N VAL A 353 -27.10 -11.14 29.02
CA VAL A 353 -27.42 -9.86 28.39
C VAL A 353 -27.71 -8.85 29.47
N VAL A 354 -26.83 -7.86 29.61
CA VAL A 354 -26.88 -6.87 30.70
C VAL A 354 -27.09 -5.48 30.10
N LEU A 355 -28.18 -4.83 30.50
CA LEU A 355 -28.42 -3.42 30.18
C LEU A 355 -27.40 -2.57 30.94
N VAL A 356 -26.65 -1.74 30.21
CA VAL A 356 -25.57 -0.95 30.80
C VAL A 356 -26.09 0.17 31.70
N ASP A 357 -25.26 0.58 32.65
CA ASP A 357 -25.40 1.79 33.47
C ASP A 357 -24.07 2.54 33.44
N ASP A 358 -24.06 3.81 33.02
CA ASP A 358 -22.87 4.67 32.99
C ASP A 358 -22.83 5.72 34.12
N GLY A 359 -23.75 5.63 35.08
CA GLY A 359 -23.80 6.50 36.25
C GLY A 359 -24.23 7.95 35.95
N THR A 360 -24.70 8.24 34.74
CA THR A 360 -25.18 9.57 34.33
C THR A 360 -26.70 9.71 34.42
N ASP A 361 -27.22 10.89 34.04
CA ASP A 361 -28.67 11.13 33.94
C ASP A 361 -29.34 10.27 32.84
N ASN A 362 -28.58 9.74 31.87
CA ASN A 362 -29.05 8.81 30.84
C ASN A 362 -28.24 7.49 30.91
N PRO A 363 -28.47 6.67 31.95
CA PRO A 363 -27.55 5.61 32.36
C PRO A 363 -27.33 4.53 31.29
N THR A 364 -28.30 4.28 30.43
CA THR A 364 -28.24 3.21 29.43
C THR A 364 -27.50 3.57 28.16
N GLU A 365 -26.99 4.81 28.02
CA GLU A 365 -26.32 5.26 26.80
C GLU A 365 -24.84 4.85 26.73
N GLY A 366 -24.18 4.48 27.83
CA GLY A 366 -22.76 4.09 27.80
C GLY A 366 -21.79 5.21 27.38
N CYS A 367 -22.17 6.47 27.62
CA CYS A 367 -21.39 7.64 27.24
C CYS A 367 -20.28 7.98 28.24
N SER A 368 -20.36 7.43 29.45
CA SER A 368 -19.29 7.42 30.47
C SER A 368 -18.84 6.00 30.80
N PRO A 369 -17.72 5.79 31.52
CA PRO A 369 -17.32 4.46 31.98
C PRO A 369 -18.47 3.77 32.73
N LEU A 370 -18.70 2.49 32.43
CA LEU A 370 -19.83 1.75 33.01
C LEU A 370 -19.60 1.48 34.50
N VAL A 371 -20.68 1.55 35.28
CA VAL A 371 -20.70 1.26 36.70
C VAL A 371 -21.39 -0.07 36.95
N ASP A 372 -20.85 -0.88 37.88
CA ASP A 372 -21.41 -2.16 38.31
C ASP A 372 -21.74 -3.16 37.17
N PHE A 373 -21.05 -3.07 36.03
CA PHE A 373 -21.22 -3.99 34.91
C PHE A 373 -20.56 -5.35 35.19
N GLU A 374 -21.23 -6.44 34.83
CA GLU A 374 -20.74 -7.80 35.03
C GLU A 374 -19.81 -8.20 33.88
N ALA A 375 -18.50 -8.32 34.16
CA ALA A 375 -17.52 -8.78 33.18
C ALA A 375 -17.85 -10.21 32.69
N GLY A 376 -17.66 -10.47 31.40
CA GLY A 376 -18.09 -11.73 30.76
C GLY A 376 -19.47 -11.66 30.07
N SER A 377 -20.21 -10.56 30.25
CA SER A 377 -21.57 -10.37 29.73
C SER A 377 -21.62 -9.62 28.39
N ILE A 378 -22.75 -9.74 27.69
CA ILE A 378 -23.08 -8.96 26.49
C ILE A 378 -23.71 -7.64 26.93
N ALA A 379 -23.08 -6.51 26.57
CA ALA A 379 -23.57 -5.19 26.90
C ALA A 379 -24.72 -4.78 25.97
N LEU A 380 -25.92 -4.60 26.52
CA LEU A 380 -27.06 -4.00 25.81
C LEU A 380 -27.06 -2.49 26.09
N ILE A 381 -26.93 -1.67 25.03
CA ILE A 381 -26.70 -0.23 25.12
C ILE A 381 -27.75 0.53 24.32
N ASP A 382 -28.32 1.60 24.87
CA ASP A 382 -29.20 2.48 24.10
C ASP A 382 -28.39 3.44 23.21
N ARG A 383 -28.82 3.58 21.95
CA ARG A 383 -28.34 4.65 21.09
C ARG A 383 -28.73 5.99 21.71
N GLY A 384 -27.79 6.93 21.68
CA GLY A 384 -27.92 8.19 22.40
C GLY A 384 -27.03 9.28 21.86
N SER A 385 -26.53 10.11 22.76
CA SER A 385 -25.87 11.38 22.46
C SER A 385 -24.38 11.29 22.10
N CYS A 386 -23.70 10.18 22.41
CA CYS A 386 -22.28 9.96 22.15
C CYS A 386 -22.00 8.99 20.97
N PRO A 387 -20.78 9.02 20.39
CA PRO A 387 -20.38 8.14 19.29
C PRO A 387 -20.46 6.65 19.64
N PHE A 388 -20.72 5.80 18.64
CA PHE A 388 -20.83 4.35 18.82
C PHE A 388 -19.55 3.70 19.35
N VAL A 389 -18.39 4.13 18.82
CA VAL A 389 -17.07 3.69 19.30
C VAL A 389 -16.92 3.90 20.80
N THR A 390 -17.30 5.07 21.31
CA THR A 390 -17.20 5.39 22.74
C THR A 390 -18.00 4.43 23.59
N LYS A 391 -19.22 4.10 23.15
CA LYS A 391 -20.13 3.18 23.85
C LYS A 391 -19.51 1.78 23.97
N VAL A 392 -19.05 1.25 22.85
CA VAL A 392 -18.49 -0.10 22.77
C VAL A 392 -17.14 -0.17 23.51
N ARG A 393 -16.31 0.87 23.42
CA ARG A 393 -15.06 0.97 24.19
C ARG A 393 -15.31 0.93 25.71
N HIS A 394 -16.27 1.68 26.22
CA HIS A 394 -16.60 1.62 27.66
C HIS A 394 -17.15 0.26 28.09
N ALA A 395 -17.92 -0.42 27.23
CA ALA A 395 -18.37 -1.78 27.48
C ALA A 395 -17.19 -2.75 27.55
N GLN A 396 -16.25 -2.66 26.60
CA GLN A 396 -15.02 -3.45 26.59
C GLN A 396 -14.15 -3.20 27.83
N GLU A 397 -13.94 -1.93 28.21
CA GLU A 397 -13.18 -1.55 29.41
C GLU A 397 -13.82 -2.07 30.69
N ALA A 398 -15.15 -2.24 30.69
CA ALA A 398 -15.90 -2.86 31.79
C ALA A 398 -15.90 -4.41 31.75
N GLY A 399 -15.23 -5.02 30.76
CA GLY A 399 -15.09 -6.46 30.63
C GLY A 399 -16.22 -7.15 29.85
N ALA A 400 -17.00 -6.42 29.05
CA ALA A 400 -17.99 -7.03 28.16
C ALA A 400 -17.32 -7.92 27.10
N VAL A 401 -17.98 -9.02 26.74
CA VAL A 401 -17.51 -9.92 25.67
C VAL A 401 -18.08 -9.57 24.30
N ALA A 402 -19.18 -8.80 24.26
CA ALA A 402 -19.82 -8.27 23.06
C ALA A 402 -20.70 -7.06 23.40
N ALA A 403 -21.08 -6.27 22.40
CA ALA A 403 -21.98 -5.13 22.57
C ALA A 403 -23.13 -5.12 21.54
N VAL A 404 -24.36 -4.96 22.01
CA VAL A 404 -25.56 -4.79 21.17
C VAL A 404 -26.17 -3.43 21.45
N VAL A 405 -26.23 -2.57 20.42
CA VAL A 405 -26.80 -1.23 20.52
C VAL A 405 -28.25 -1.24 20.05
N ALA A 406 -29.18 -0.88 20.92
CA ALA A 406 -30.58 -0.67 20.58
C ALA A 406 -30.77 0.70 19.92
N ASN A 407 -31.30 0.73 18.70
CA ASN A 407 -31.60 2.00 18.03
C ASN A 407 -32.65 2.79 18.82
N ASN A 408 -32.60 4.13 18.76
CA ASN A 408 -33.50 5.03 19.48
C ASN A 408 -34.53 5.73 18.57
N VAL A 409 -34.49 5.43 17.28
CA VAL A 409 -35.44 5.92 16.26
C VAL A 409 -36.12 4.69 15.63
N PRO A 410 -37.45 4.71 15.41
CA PRO A 410 -38.14 3.65 14.68
C PRO A 410 -37.59 3.48 13.26
N GLY A 411 -37.40 2.24 12.83
CA GLY A 411 -36.85 1.87 11.52
C GLY A 411 -35.80 0.78 11.62
N ASP A 412 -35.30 0.34 10.47
CA ASP A 412 -34.34 -0.75 10.37
C ASP A 412 -33.00 -0.42 11.05
N PRO A 413 -32.31 -1.40 11.66
CA PRO A 413 -30.95 -1.21 12.14
C PRO A 413 -29.98 -0.90 10.99
N PHE A 414 -28.87 -0.23 11.28
CA PHE A 414 -27.85 0.14 10.29
C PHE A 414 -26.44 -0.07 10.84
N ALA A 415 -25.45 -0.15 9.95
CA ALA A 415 -24.07 -0.39 10.33
C ALA A 415 -23.52 0.80 11.13
N MET A 416 -23.06 0.52 12.35
CA MET A 416 -22.44 1.53 13.21
C MET A 416 -21.05 1.86 12.70
N GLY A 417 -20.82 3.12 12.30
CA GLY A 417 -19.54 3.60 11.79
C GLY A 417 -18.58 4.12 12.88
N GLY A 418 -17.27 4.07 12.58
CA GLY A 418 -16.21 4.64 13.41
C GLY A 418 -14.84 4.05 13.08
N ASN A 419 -13.75 4.73 13.47
CA ASN A 419 -12.38 4.19 13.42
C ASN A 419 -11.86 4.04 14.86
N ALA A 420 -11.62 2.81 15.29
CA ALA A 420 -11.25 2.49 16.67
C ALA A 420 -10.52 1.15 16.73
N PRO A 421 -9.25 1.08 16.29
CA PRO A 421 -8.47 -0.16 16.29
C PRO A 421 -8.28 -0.75 17.69
N GLU A 422 -8.48 0.03 18.75
CA GLU A 422 -8.43 -0.39 20.15
C GLU A 422 -9.68 -1.18 20.61
N VAL A 423 -10.79 -1.12 19.88
CA VAL A 423 -11.98 -1.92 20.18
C VAL A 423 -11.82 -3.29 19.54
N THR A 424 -11.82 -4.34 20.35
CA THR A 424 -11.54 -5.73 19.97
C THR A 424 -12.67 -6.69 20.34
N ILE A 425 -13.79 -6.20 20.89
CA ILE A 425 -15.00 -7.01 21.10
C ILE A 425 -15.99 -6.84 19.94
N PRO A 426 -16.78 -7.88 19.59
CA PRO A 426 -17.79 -7.79 18.54
C PRO A 426 -18.96 -6.87 18.93
N ALA A 427 -19.47 -6.12 17.95
CA ALA A 427 -20.57 -5.19 18.15
C ALA A 427 -21.59 -5.17 17.01
N GLY A 428 -22.86 -4.91 17.33
CA GLY A 428 -23.95 -4.81 16.34
C GLY A 428 -25.13 -3.98 16.84
N MET A 429 -26.06 -3.64 15.94
CA MET A 429 -27.25 -2.85 16.22
C MET A 429 -28.54 -3.62 15.95
N VAL A 430 -29.51 -3.51 16.86
CA VAL A 430 -30.90 -3.98 16.68
C VAL A 430 -31.87 -2.81 16.52
N SER A 431 -33.07 -3.08 16.00
CA SER A 431 -34.12 -2.06 15.85
C SER A 431 -34.57 -1.49 17.21
N LEU A 432 -35.29 -0.36 17.20
CA LEU A 432 -35.87 0.21 18.43
C LEU A 432 -36.87 -0.75 19.08
N ASP A 433 -37.71 -1.42 18.28
CA ASP A 433 -38.75 -2.32 18.79
C ASP A 433 -38.14 -3.60 19.37
N ASP A 434 -37.11 -4.15 18.73
CA ASP A 434 -36.38 -5.32 19.22
C ASP A 434 -35.58 -4.98 20.48
N GLY A 435 -34.88 -3.85 20.49
CA GLY A 435 -34.16 -3.36 21.66
C GLY A 435 -35.09 -3.17 22.87
N ASN A 436 -36.30 -2.63 22.66
CA ASN A 436 -37.30 -2.52 23.73
C ASN A 436 -37.84 -3.88 24.20
N THR A 437 -38.02 -4.83 23.27
CA THR A 437 -38.46 -6.19 23.57
C THR A 437 -37.43 -6.94 24.41
N ILE A 438 -36.15 -6.88 24.02
CA ILE A 438 -35.04 -7.49 24.75
C ILE A 438 -34.92 -6.87 26.14
N LYS A 439 -34.93 -5.53 26.26
CA LYS A 439 -34.90 -4.82 27.56
C LYS A 439 -36.04 -5.26 28.50
N ALA A 440 -37.25 -5.45 27.96
CA ALA A 440 -38.40 -5.91 28.75
C ALA A 440 -38.30 -7.39 29.18
N GLY A 441 -37.48 -8.19 28.48
CA GLY A 441 -37.26 -9.62 28.76
C GLY A 441 -36.04 -9.93 29.64
N LEU A 442 -35.30 -8.92 30.11
CA LEU A 442 -34.18 -9.13 31.02
C LEU A 442 -34.63 -9.60 32.43
N PRO A 443 -33.84 -10.44 33.13
CA PRO A 443 -32.55 -10.99 32.73
C PRO A 443 -32.68 -12.05 31.63
N ALA A 444 -31.71 -12.09 30.72
CA ALA A 444 -31.67 -12.99 29.59
C ALA A 444 -30.23 -13.45 29.33
N ALA A 445 -30.07 -14.64 28.75
CA ALA A 445 -28.83 -15.06 28.12
C ALA A 445 -29.03 -14.99 26.60
N GLY A 446 -27.96 -14.74 25.87
CA GLY A 446 -28.02 -14.69 24.42
C GLY A 446 -26.69 -14.92 23.76
N THR A 447 -26.73 -15.01 22.43
CA THR A 447 -25.56 -15.23 21.59
C THR A 447 -25.59 -14.26 20.41
N LEU A 448 -24.53 -13.45 20.28
CA LEU A 448 -24.32 -12.61 19.10
C LEU A 448 -23.56 -13.42 18.03
N ARG A 449 -24.11 -13.54 16.81
CA ARG A 449 -23.50 -14.25 15.68
C ARG A 449 -23.20 -13.29 14.52
N ARG A 450 -22.14 -13.55 13.75
CA ARG A 450 -21.75 -12.77 12.56
C ARG A 450 -22.35 -13.38 11.29
N PRO A 451 -22.65 -12.59 10.24
CA PRO A 451 -23.20 -13.08 8.97
C PRO A 451 -22.18 -13.71 7.99
N ASP A 452 -20.91 -13.91 8.37
CA ASP A 452 -19.82 -14.34 7.47
C ASP A 452 -19.54 -15.85 7.45
N LEU A 453 -20.10 -16.62 8.38
CA LEU A 453 -20.18 -18.08 8.32
C LEU A 453 -21.62 -18.46 8.67
N ASP A 454 -22.28 -19.13 7.75
CA ASP A 454 -23.69 -19.48 7.87
C ASP A 454 -23.84 -20.94 7.41
N PRO A 455 -24.10 -21.87 8.34
CA PRO A 455 -24.05 -23.29 8.05
C PRO A 455 -25.22 -23.75 7.17
N HIS A 456 -26.16 -22.86 6.86
CA HIS A 456 -27.28 -23.12 5.97
C HIS A 456 -26.96 -22.77 4.51
N ARG A 457 -25.86 -22.07 4.22
CA ARG A 457 -25.59 -21.52 2.89
C ARG A 457 -24.86 -22.48 1.97
N VAL A 458 -25.31 -22.45 0.71
CA VAL A 458 -24.70 -23.16 -0.41
C VAL A 458 -24.32 -22.12 -1.45
N VAL A 459 -23.07 -22.18 -1.93
CA VAL A 459 -22.63 -21.42 -3.09
C VAL A 459 -22.62 -22.37 -4.29
N VAL A 460 -23.15 -21.91 -5.42
CA VAL A 460 -23.08 -22.63 -6.69
C VAL A 460 -22.41 -21.73 -7.71
N GLU A 461 -21.38 -22.25 -8.38
CA GLU A 461 -20.66 -21.58 -9.46
C GLU A 461 -20.75 -22.41 -10.75
N SER A 462 -20.96 -21.75 -11.89
CA SER A 462 -20.95 -22.40 -13.20
C SER A 462 -19.53 -22.79 -13.65
N LEU A 463 -19.41 -23.92 -14.34
CA LEU A 463 -18.17 -24.27 -15.03
C LEU A 463 -17.95 -23.42 -16.28
N ALA A 464 -19.02 -22.97 -16.94
CA ALA A 464 -18.98 -22.03 -18.07
C ALA A 464 -18.80 -20.58 -17.60
N TRP A 465 -18.24 -19.70 -18.43
CA TRP A 465 -18.30 -18.25 -18.17
C TRP A 465 -19.74 -17.76 -18.28
N GLY A 466 -20.10 -16.67 -17.59
CA GLY A 466 -21.48 -16.18 -17.58
C GLY A 466 -22.03 -15.95 -18.98
N HIS A 467 -21.27 -15.27 -19.84
CA HIS A 467 -21.63 -15.02 -21.25
C HIS A 467 -21.56 -16.25 -22.17
N GLU A 468 -20.96 -17.35 -21.71
CA GLU A 468 -20.83 -18.62 -22.44
C GLU A 468 -21.89 -19.65 -22.01
N GLY A 469 -22.99 -19.19 -21.41
CA GLY A 469 -24.10 -20.03 -20.94
C GLY A 469 -24.11 -20.27 -19.43
N GLY A 470 -23.13 -19.75 -18.69
CA GLY A 470 -23.16 -19.81 -17.21
C GLY A 470 -24.37 -19.07 -16.63
N ASN A 471 -24.75 -17.94 -17.23
CA ASN A 471 -25.94 -17.17 -16.84
C ASN A 471 -27.27 -17.82 -17.26
N ASP A 472 -27.23 -18.88 -18.07
CA ASP A 472 -28.44 -19.61 -18.49
C ASP A 472 -28.84 -20.70 -17.47
N ILE A 473 -27.90 -21.10 -16.59
CA ILE A 473 -28.11 -22.15 -15.59
C ILE A 473 -29.07 -21.68 -14.49
N SER A 474 -30.09 -22.47 -14.19
CA SER A 474 -31.02 -22.25 -13.07
C SER A 474 -30.84 -23.30 -11.98
N VAL A 475 -31.06 -22.92 -10.72
CA VAL A 475 -31.01 -23.84 -9.57
C VAL A 475 -32.18 -23.51 -8.63
N GLU A 476 -33.02 -24.49 -8.34
CA GLU A 476 -34.15 -24.35 -7.42
C GLU A 476 -34.00 -25.28 -6.21
N MET A 477 -34.22 -24.76 -4.99
CA MET A 477 -34.29 -25.55 -3.76
C MET A 477 -35.75 -25.72 -3.33
N ALA A 478 -36.31 -26.91 -3.55
CA ALA A 478 -37.74 -27.16 -3.40
C ALA A 478 -38.07 -28.06 -2.20
N ASP A 479 -39.16 -27.73 -1.50
CA ASP A 479 -39.84 -28.65 -0.58
C ASP A 479 -40.61 -29.69 -1.41
N PRO A 480 -40.35 -31.00 -1.26
CA PRO A 480 -41.11 -32.03 -1.96
C PRO A 480 -42.60 -32.07 -1.58
N GLY A 481 -43.01 -31.42 -0.48
CA GLY A 481 -44.40 -31.29 -0.04
C GLY A 481 -45.00 -32.57 0.57
N GLU A 482 -44.20 -33.62 0.72
CA GLU A 482 -44.58 -34.92 1.28
C GLU A 482 -43.58 -35.34 2.38
N PRO A 483 -43.99 -36.10 3.41
CA PRO A 483 -43.09 -36.59 4.45
C PRO A 483 -42.21 -37.76 3.96
N SER A 484 -41.08 -37.98 4.65
CA SER A 484 -40.13 -39.08 4.44
C SER A 484 -39.56 -39.15 3.02
N GLN A 485 -39.36 -38.01 2.39
CA GLN A 485 -38.74 -37.93 1.06
C GLN A 485 -37.21 -37.86 1.19
N PRO A 486 -36.44 -38.55 0.34
CA PRO A 486 -34.99 -38.42 0.29
C PRO A 486 -34.58 -37.13 -0.44
N LEU A 487 -33.38 -36.62 -0.16
CA LEU A 487 -32.73 -35.59 -0.96
C LEU A 487 -32.52 -36.12 -2.39
N LYS A 488 -32.88 -35.33 -3.39
CA LYS A 488 -32.75 -35.68 -4.81
C LYS A 488 -32.39 -34.44 -5.63
N VAL A 489 -31.46 -34.59 -6.56
CA VAL A 489 -31.14 -33.57 -7.57
C VAL A 489 -31.51 -34.12 -8.94
N ASP A 490 -32.34 -33.40 -9.69
CA ASP A 490 -32.67 -33.69 -11.09
C ASP A 490 -32.06 -32.59 -11.98
N VAL A 491 -31.49 -32.98 -13.13
CA VAL A 491 -30.88 -32.05 -14.09
C VAL A 491 -31.56 -32.23 -15.44
N ASP A 492 -32.18 -31.16 -15.98
CA ASP A 492 -32.79 -31.13 -17.32
C ASP A 492 -32.26 -29.95 -18.13
N GLY A 493 -31.27 -30.21 -18.99
CA GLY A 493 -30.57 -29.13 -19.70
C GLY A 493 -29.80 -28.25 -18.73
N ASP A 494 -30.13 -26.97 -18.68
CA ASP A 494 -29.50 -25.97 -17.80
C ASP A 494 -30.28 -25.76 -16.49
N ASP A 495 -31.37 -26.51 -16.27
CA ASP A 495 -32.20 -26.42 -15.07
C ASP A 495 -31.82 -27.51 -14.05
N ILE A 496 -31.51 -27.09 -12.81
CA ILE A 496 -31.15 -27.96 -11.68
C ILE A 496 -32.22 -27.88 -10.59
N ASP A 497 -32.97 -28.95 -10.40
CA ASP A 497 -34.01 -29.06 -9.38
C ASP A 497 -33.50 -29.84 -8.16
N VAL A 498 -33.36 -29.17 -7.01
CA VAL A 498 -32.95 -29.78 -5.74
C VAL A 498 -34.18 -30.02 -4.86
N SER A 499 -34.67 -31.26 -4.81
CA SER A 499 -35.75 -31.68 -3.92
C SER A 499 -35.18 -32.06 -2.55
N LEU A 500 -35.42 -31.23 -1.53
CA LEU A 500 -34.86 -31.38 -0.18
C LEU A 500 -35.47 -32.58 0.58
N ALA A 501 -34.67 -33.24 1.43
CA ALA A 501 -35.13 -34.37 2.24
C ALA A 501 -36.09 -33.94 3.34
N THR A 502 -37.12 -34.76 3.63
CA THR A 502 -38.07 -34.54 4.72
C THR A 502 -38.12 -35.71 5.70
N ASP A 503 -38.34 -35.40 6.99
CA ASP A 503 -38.54 -36.42 8.02
C ASP A 503 -39.97 -37.02 8.01
N ALA A 504 -40.28 -37.84 9.01
CA ALA A 504 -41.60 -38.48 9.13
C ALA A 504 -42.77 -37.51 9.35
N ASP A 505 -42.49 -36.31 9.84
CA ASP A 505 -43.47 -35.25 10.08
C ASP A 505 -43.54 -34.23 8.92
N GLY A 506 -42.66 -34.39 7.91
CA GLY A 506 -42.58 -33.51 6.74
C GLY A 506 -41.67 -32.30 6.95
N ALA A 507 -40.89 -32.24 8.03
CA ALA A 507 -39.91 -31.18 8.23
C ALA A 507 -38.66 -31.44 7.39
N ILE A 508 -38.10 -30.39 6.79
CA ILE A 508 -36.89 -30.50 5.96
C ILE A 508 -35.68 -30.81 6.85
N THR A 509 -34.81 -31.67 6.33
CA THR A 509 -33.65 -32.20 7.06
C THR A 509 -32.32 -32.11 6.30
N SER A 510 -32.35 -31.80 5.01
CA SER A 510 -31.12 -31.66 4.20
C SER A 510 -30.25 -30.53 4.72
N THR A 511 -29.02 -30.88 5.09
CA THR A 511 -27.98 -29.92 5.47
C THR A 511 -27.32 -29.30 4.23
N ALA A 512 -26.67 -28.14 4.37
CA ALA A 512 -25.96 -27.50 3.27
C ALA A 512 -24.85 -28.40 2.71
N ALA A 513 -24.14 -29.13 3.57
CA ALA A 513 -23.13 -30.10 3.15
C ALA A 513 -23.72 -31.24 2.30
N GLU A 514 -24.85 -31.83 2.72
CA GLU A 514 -25.53 -32.87 1.95
C GLU A 514 -26.04 -32.36 0.59
N VAL A 515 -26.52 -31.10 0.55
CA VAL A 515 -26.96 -30.45 -0.69
C VAL A 515 -25.78 -30.20 -1.62
N VAL A 516 -24.65 -29.68 -1.12
CA VAL A 516 -23.41 -29.49 -1.87
C VAL A 516 -22.94 -30.81 -2.49
N ASP A 517 -22.86 -31.87 -1.69
CA ASP A 517 -22.46 -33.20 -2.16
C ASP A 517 -23.40 -33.74 -3.24
N ALA A 518 -24.71 -33.55 -3.08
CA ALA A 518 -25.71 -34.01 -4.05
C ALA A 518 -25.65 -33.23 -5.37
N ILE A 519 -25.49 -31.90 -5.32
CA ILE A 519 -25.33 -31.07 -6.52
C ILE A 519 -24.06 -31.46 -7.26
N ASN A 520 -22.93 -31.59 -6.56
CA ASN A 520 -21.66 -31.98 -7.18
C ASN A 520 -21.71 -33.40 -7.79
N ALA A 521 -22.46 -34.32 -7.17
CA ALA A 521 -22.60 -35.68 -7.67
C ALA A 521 -23.45 -35.78 -8.95
N GLU A 522 -24.56 -35.04 -9.02
CA GLU A 522 -25.56 -35.18 -10.09
C GLU A 522 -25.47 -34.08 -11.17
N ALA A 523 -25.00 -32.87 -10.82
CA ALA A 523 -24.90 -31.70 -11.69
C ALA A 523 -23.46 -31.20 -11.94
N GLY A 524 -22.44 -31.97 -11.53
CA GLY A 524 -21.02 -31.61 -11.64
C GLY A 524 -20.47 -31.40 -13.06
N GLU A 525 -21.25 -31.68 -14.11
CA GLU A 525 -20.91 -31.33 -15.50
C GLU A 525 -21.24 -29.87 -15.85
N LEU A 526 -22.10 -29.20 -15.07
CA LEU A 526 -22.56 -27.82 -15.29
C LEU A 526 -22.01 -26.85 -14.24
N VAL A 527 -21.97 -27.27 -12.98
CA VAL A 527 -21.68 -26.42 -11.83
C VAL A 527 -20.74 -27.09 -10.83
N GLU A 528 -20.09 -26.27 -10.02
CA GLU A 528 -19.41 -26.66 -8.78
C GLU A 528 -20.14 -26.00 -7.60
N ALA A 529 -20.58 -26.81 -6.64
CA ALA A 529 -21.18 -26.34 -5.39
C ALA A 529 -20.18 -26.45 -4.24
N TYR A 530 -20.23 -25.52 -3.30
CA TYR A 530 -19.39 -25.53 -2.10
C TYR A 530 -20.09 -24.85 -0.92
N THR A 531 -19.67 -25.21 0.30
CA THR A 531 -20.15 -24.57 1.52
C THR A 531 -19.59 -23.16 1.62
N PHE A 532 -20.37 -22.26 2.22
CA PHE A 532 -20.03 -20.85 2.29
C PHE A 532 -18.77 -20.61 3.15
N ARG A 533 -17.68 -20.18 2.51
CA ARG A 533 -16.41 -19.77 3.16
C ARG A 533 -15.82 -20.82 4.12
N GLY A 534 -15.87 -22.09 3.70
CA GLY A 534 -15.26 -23.18 4.45
C GLY A 534 -16.04 -23.61 5.70
N ASP A 535 -17.31 -23.19 5.82
CA ASP A 535 -18.22 -23.70 6.83
C ASP A 535 -18.44 -25.22 6.66
N ASP A 536 -18.64 -25.94 7.77
CA ASP A 536 -18.90 -27.38 7.79
C ASP A 536 -20.23 -27.77 7.09
N GLY A 537 -21.17 -26.83 6.96
CA GLY A 537 -22.43 -26.98 6.25
C GLY A 537 -23.50 -27.77 7.01
N ASP A 538 -23.44 -27.83 8.35
CA ASP A 538 -24.34 -28.61 9.21
C ASP A 538 -25.78 -28.02 9.33
N GLY A 539 -26.02 -26.84 8.77
CA GLY A 539 -27.29 -26.13 8.85
C GLY A 539 -28.29 -26.66 7.82
N VAL A 540 -29.54 -26.86 8.24
CA VAL A 540 -30.63 -27.30 7.35
C VAL A 540 -30.98 -26.21 6.33
N VAL A 541 -30.93 -26.53 5.05
CA VAL A 541 -31.29 -25.63 3.95
C VAL A 541 -32.81 -25.46 3.91
N TYR A 542 -33.29 -24.24 3.68
CA TYR A 542 -34.71 -23.97 3.51
C TYR A 542 -35.09 -23.94 2.03
N PRO A 543 -36.35 -24.28 1.67
CA PRO A 543 -36.83 -24.11 0.31
C PRO A 543 -36.75 -22.64 -0.06
N CYS A 544 -36.15 -22.37 -1.19
CA CYS A 544 -36.19 -21.06 -1.77
C CYS A 544 -36.13 -21.21 -3.29
N THR A 545 -37.00 -20.48 -3.97
CA THR A 545 -36.85 -20.29 -5.42
C THR A 545 -35.66 -19.38 -5.65
N ALA A 546 -34.99 -19.48 -6.81
CA ALA A 546 -33.87 -18.60 -7.10
C ALA A 546 -34.25 -17.08 -7.06
N ASP A 547 -35.54 -16.74 -7.24
CA ASP A 547 -36.10 -15.39 -7.05
C ASP A 547 -36.22 -14.93 -5.58
N GLU A 548 -36.23 -15.87 -4.63
CA GLU A 548 -36.37 -15.62 -3.18
C GLU A 548 -35.04 -15.75 -2.43
N CYS A 549 -34.05 -16.48 -2.99
CA CYS A 549 -32.74 -16.66 -2.37
C CYS A 549 -31.78 -15.47 -2.62
N TYR A 550 -32.01 -14.63 -3.64
CA TYR A 550 -31.15 -13.48 -4.00
C TYR A 550 -31.90 -12.14 -4.01
N GLY A 551 -31.24 -11.07 -3.58
CA GLY A 551 -31.80 -9.73 -3.36
C GLY A 551 -32.18 -8.89 -4.60
N GLU A 552 -32.38 -9.49 -5.78
CA GLU A 552 -32.94 -8.82 -6.97
C GLU A 552 -34.13 -9.65 -7.48
N PRO A 553 -35.38 -9.13 -7.46
CA PRO A 553 -36.56 -9.92 -7.84
C PRO A 553 -36.60 -10.29 -9.33
N GLY A 554 -36.60 -11.58 -9.67
CA GLY A 554 -37.12 -12.09 -10.96
C GLY A 554 -36.12 -12.68 -11.96
N THR A 555 -35.04 -13.32 -11.53
CA THR A 555 -34.21 -14.17 -12.40
C THR A 555 -33.83 -15.48 -11.68
N PRO A 556 -34.35 -16.64 -12.10
CA PRO A 556 -34.05 -17.92 -11.45
C PRO A 556 -32.64 -18.48 -11.75
N HIS A 557 -31.73 -17.66 -12.29
CA HIS A 557 -30.48 -18.09 -12.89
C HIS A 557 -29.25 -17.68 -12.07
N LEU A 558 -28.15 -18.41 -12.24
CA LEU A 558 -26.83 -17.95 -11.81
C LEU A 558 -26.48 -16.63 -12.53
N SER A 559 -25.63 -15.80 -11.92
CA SER A 559 -25.21 -14.53 -12.51
C SER A 559 -23.71 -14.29 -12.38
N ASP A 560 -23.07 -13.78 -13.42
CA ASP A 560 -21.71 -13.26 -13.37
C ASP A 560 -21.62 -11.85 -12.75
N PHE A 561 -22.77 -11.22 -12.51
CA PHE A 561 -22.94 -9.88 -11.94
C PHE A 561 -22.26 -8.78 -12.76
N LEU A 562 -22.22 -8.91 -14.08
CA LEU A 562 -21.61 -7.91 -14.95
C LEU A 562 -22.64 -7.15 -15.78
N SER A 563 -22.51 -5.82 -15.83
CA SER A 563 -23.58 -4.92 -16.26
C SER A 563 -23.29 -4.15 -17.56
N ALA A 564 -22.08 -4.25 -18.13
CA ALA A 564 -21.76 -3.48 -19.34
C ALA A 564 -22.63 -3.90 -20.54
N PRO A 565 -22.85 -2.99 -21.51
CA PRO A 565 -23.65 -3.26 -22.68
C PRO A 565 -23.02 -4.29 -23.63
N ASP A 566 -23.81 -4.84 -24.56
CA ASP A 566 -23.43 -5.96 -25.45
C ASP A 566 -22.24 -5.67 -26.38
N ASP A 567 -21.89 -4.40 -26.61
CA ASP A 567 -20.75 -4.00 -27.44
C ASP A 567 -19.41 -4.08 -26.70
N VAL A 568 -19.43 -4.16 -25.37
CA VAL A 568 -18.24 -4.46 -24.56
C VAL A 568 -17.98 -5.96 -24.58
N SER A 569 -16.86 -6.36 -25.20
CA SER A 569 -16.49 -7.76 -25.32
C SER A 569 -16.23 -8.42 -23.97
N ARG A 570 -16.65 -9.68 -23.83
CA ARG A 570 -16.39 -10.54 -22.66
C ARG A 570 -15.21 -11.49 -22.88
N GLU A 571 -14.71 -11.58 -24.11
CA GLU A 571 -13.56 -12.40 -24.46
C GLU A 571 -12.26 -11.88 -23.82
N PRO A 572 -11.21 -12.72 -23.74
CA PRO A 572 -9.87 -12.25 -23.40
C PRO A 572 -9.47 -11.03 -24.23
N PHE A 573 -8.87 -10.02 -23.59
CA PHE A 573 -8.39 -8.85 -24.32
C PHE A 573 -6.94 -9.05 -24.73
N THR A 574 -6.65 -8.79 -26.00
CA THR A 574 -5.27 -8.53 -26.45
C THR A 574 -4.96 -7.07 -26.17
N VAL A 575 -4.07 -6.81 -25.20
CA VAL A 575 -3.60 -5.44 -24.92
C VAL A 575 -2.82 -4.91 -26.13
N LYS A 576 -3.01 -3.63 -26.47
CA LYS A 576 -2.40 -2.99 -27.63
C LYS A 576 -1.64 -1.73 -27.24
N ALA A 577 -0.47 -1.55 -27.83
CA ALA A 577 0.27 -0.31 -27.79
C ALA A 577 0.18 0.41 -29.14
N LEU A 578 0.08 1.73 -29.11
CA LEU A 578 0.31 2.59 -30.26
C LEU A 578 1.79 2.94 -30.33
N ARG A 579 2.47 2.54 -31.40
CA ARG A 579 3.87 2.89 -31.65
C ARG A 579 3.96 4.04 -32.64
N ILE A 580 4.48 5.19 -32.20
CA ILE A 580 4.59 6.44 -32.96
C ILE A 580 6.07 6.78 -33.21
N GLY A 581 6.42 7.02 -34.47
CA GLY A 581 7.74 7.50 -34.86
C GLY A 581 7.90 7.49 -36.38
N LYS A 582 8.70 8.40 -36.95
CA LYS A 582 8.95 8.41 -38.40
C LYS A 582 9.82 7.22 -38.83
N GLN A 583 10.69 6.77 -37.93
CA GLN A 583 11.54 5.59 -38.08
C GLN A 583 11.30 4.67 -36.89
N ARG A 584 10.77 3.48 -37.16
CA ARG A 584 10.31 2.47 -36.19
C ARG A 584 11.08 1.16 -36.32
N ASP A 585 12.39 1.26 -36.54
CA ASP A 585 13.32 0.12 -36.69
C ASP A 585 14.20 -0.10 -35.45
N GLY A 586 13.89 0.59 -34.35
CA GLY A 586 14.64 0.52 -33.10
C GLY A 586 15.95 1.34 -33.07
N SER A 587 16.25 2.14 -34.10
CA SER A 587 17.47 2.97 -34.12
C SER A 587 17.36 4.28 -33.33
N ASN A 588 16.13 4.76 -33.11
CA ASN A 588 15.84 5.93 -32.28
C ASN A 588 15.68 5.52 -30.82
N VAL A 589 15.98 6.46 -29.91
CA VAL A 589 15.69 6.29 -28.47
C VAL A 589 14.20 6.08 -28.29
N GLY A 590 13.85 5.01 -27.59
CA GLY A 590 12.49 4.62 -27.30
C GLY A 590 11.97 5.21 -26.00
N VAL A 591 10.67 5.51 -25.97
CA VAL A 591 9.95 5.98 -24.78
C VAL A 591 8.68 5.16 -24.60
N LEU A 592 8.50 4.55 -23.43
CA LEU A 592 7.31 3.79 -23.06
C LEU A 592 6.40 4.59 -22.13
N LEU A 593 5.20 4.93 -22.57
CA LEU A 593 4.20 5.64 -21.79
C LEU A 593 3.00 4.73 -21.62
N TYR A 594 2.56 4.53 -20.39
CA TYR A 594 1.50 3.57 -20.11
C TYR A 594 0.61 4.03 -18.97
N SER A 595 -0.66 3.61 -19.05
CA SER A 595 -1.74 4.09 -18.20
C SER A 595 -2.61 2.94 -17.71
N GLN A 596 -3.33 3.20 -16.62
CA GLN A 596 -4.39 2.36 -16.09
C GLN A 596 -3.94 0.93 -15.75
N GLU A 597 -2.79 0.76 -15.11
CA GLU A 597 -2.49 -0.47 -14.34
C GLU A 597 -3.56 -0.68 -13.25
N HIS A 598 -4.01 0.41 -12.62
CA HIS A 598 -5.16 0.40 -11.73
C HIS A 598 -6.43 0.89 -12.44
N ALA A 599 -7.50 0.10 -12.33
CA ALA A 599 -8.72 0.32 -13.08
C ALA A 599 -9.48 1.62 -12.74
N ARG A 600 -9.63 1.96 -11.45
CA ARG A 600 -10.37 3.14 -10.98
C ARG A 600 -9.78 4.50 -11.36
N GLU A 601 -8.60 4.53 -11.95
CA GLU A 601 -7.85 5.76 -12.25
C GLU A 601 -8.23 6.31 -13.63
N TRP A 602 -9.50 6.73 -13.77
CA TRP A 602 -10.16 6.99 -15.06
C TRP A 602 -9.56 8.13 -15.89
N VAL A 603 -8.74 9.00 -15.29
CA VAL A 603 -8.04 10.09 -16.01
C VAL A 603 -6.84 9.57 -16.81
N THR A 604 -6.22 8.48 -16.35
CA THR A 604 -4.93 8.02 -16.90
C THR A 604 -5.00 7.60 -18.37
N PRO A 605 -6.06 6.92 -18.88
CA PRO A 605 -6.18 6.66 -20.31
C PRO A 605 -6.35 7.94 -21.12
N LEU A 606 -6.98 8.98 -20.55
CA LEU A 606 -7.21 10.23 -21.25
C LEU A 606 -5.90 10.97 -21.52
N VAL A 607 -4.95 10.91 -20.58
CA VAL A 607 -3.58 11.44 -20.76
C VAL A 607 -2.90 10.75 -21.94
N ALA A 608 -3.08 9.43 -22.06
CA ALA A 608 -2.48 8.63 -23.13
C ALA A 608 -3.05 8.99 -24.50
N LEU A 609 -4.38 9.04 -24.62
CA LEU A 609 -5.06 9.35 -25.87
C LEU A 609 -4.81 10.79 -26.30
N GLU A 610 -4.91 11.76 -25.39
CA GLU A 610 -4.65 13.17 -25.67
C GLU A 610 -3.19 13.39 -26.10
N THR A 611 -2.23 12.67 -25.51
CA THR A 611 -0.83 12.72 -25.96
C THR A 611 -0.66 12.15 -27.36
N ALA A 612 -1.22 10.95 -27.64
CA ALA A 612 -1.16 10.33 -28.96
C ALA A 612 -1.74 11.23 -30.05
N GLU A 613 -2.92 11.80 -29.77
CA GLU A 613 -3.61 12.75 -30.64
C GLU A 613 -2.76 13.99 -30.93
N ARG A 614 -2.17 14.58 -29.88
CA ARG A 614 -1.29 15.76 -30.03
C ARG A 614 -0.08 15.45 -30.90
N LEU A 615 0.56 14.29 -30.73
CA LEU A 615 1.74 13.92 -31.51
C LEU A 615 1.42 13.77 -32.99
N LEU A 616 0.31 13.10 -33.32
CA LEU A 616 -0.04 12.78 -34.71
C LEU A 616 -0.69 13.96 -35.43
N ARG A 617 -1.70 14.60 -34.83
CA ARG A 617 -2.44 15.69 -35.48
C ARG A 617 -1.63 16.99 -35.61
N ASN A 618 -0.61 17.19 -34.78
CA ASN A 618 0.27 18.36 -34.86
C ASN A 618 1.58 18.12 -35.63
N TYR A 619 1.84 16.91 -36.14
CA TYR A 619 3.09 16.58 -36.84
C TYR A 619 3.40 17.52 -38.02
N GLU A 620 2.40 17.86 -38.83
CA GLU A 620 2.56 18.73 -40.01
C GLU A 620 2.56 20.23 -39.69
N SER A 621 1.95 20.63 -38.56
CA SER A 621 1.79 22.04 -38.19
C SER A 621 2.86 22.55 -37.21
N ASN A 622 3.42 21.68 -36.37
CA ASN A 622 4.28 22.07 -35.26
C ASN A 622 5.71 21.50 -35.39
N GLU A 623 6.72 22.39 -35.42
CA GLU A 623 8.12 21.98 -35.58
C GLU A 623 8.67 21.20 -34.39
N THR A 624 8.23 21.53 -33.17
CA THR A 624 8.67 20.84 -31.95
C THR A 624 8.12 19.42 -31.93
N ILE A 625 6.82 19.23 -32.18
CA ILE A 625 6.20 17.89 -32.27
C ILE A 625 6.84 17.07 -33.39
N ARG A 626 7.04 17.66 -34.58
CA ARG A 626 7.73 16.98 -35.69
C ARG A 626 9.12 16.48 -35.29
N LYS A 627 9.90 17.30 -34.57
CA LYS A 627 11.23 16.89 -34.11
C LYS A 627 11.17 15.70 -33.17
N LEU A 628 10.20 15.65 -32.25
CA LEU A 628 10.03 14.52 -31.35
C LEU A 628 9.70 13.26 -32.14
N VAL A 629 8.65 13.29 -32.97
CA VAL A 629 8.21 12.14 -33.78
C VAL A 629 9.26 11.68 -34.80
N ASP A 630 10.07 12.58 -35.37
CA ASP A 630 11.12 12.23 -36.32
C ASP A 630 12.31 11.50 -35.68
N ASN A 631 12.54 11.67 -34.38
CA ASN A 631 13.79 11.27 -33.70
C ASN A 631 13.60 10.36 -32.49
N LEU A 632 12.36 10.03 -32.14
CA LEU A 632 12.02 9.09 -31.06
C LEU A 632 11.19 7.93 -31.61
N ASP A 633 11.12 6.88 -30.80
CA ASP A 633 10.27 5.70 -31.00
C ASP A 633 9.34 5.57 -29.78
N VAL A 634 8.12 6.08 -29.88
CA VAL A 634 7.23 6.27 -28.73
C VAL A 634 6.20 5.15 -28.69
N PHE A 635 6.08 4.46 -27.56
CA PHE A 635 5.09 3.42 -27.32
C PHE A 635 4.08 3.94 -26.31
N ILE A 636 2.78 3.89 -26.63
CA ILE A 636 1.70 4.35 -25.76
C ILE A 636 0.73 3.19 -25.52
N VAL A 637 0.57 2.77 -24.26
CA VAL A 637 -0.44 1.80 -23.82
C VAL A 637 -1.53 2.56 -23.04
N PRO A 638 -2.72 2.79 -23.63
CA PRO A 638 -3.75 3.60 -22.97
C PRO A 638 -4.42 2.87 -21.79
N SER A 639 -4.46 1.55 -21.81
CA SER A 639 -4.97 0.73 -20.71
C SER A 639 -4.20 -0.57 -20.62
N VAL A 640 -3.44 -0.73 -19.52
CA VAL A 640 -2.77 -1.99 -19.18
C VAL A 640 -3.78 -3.01 -18.63
N ASN A 641 -4.77 -2.55 -17.86
CA ASN A 641 -5.78 -3.37 -17.19
C ASN A 641 -7.17 -3.20 -17.83
N PRO A 642 -7.40 -3.69 -19.06
CA PRO A 642 -8.69 -3.54 -19.71
C PRO A 642 -9.82 -4.24 -18.93
N ASP A 643 -9.55 -5.39 -18.32
CA ASP A 643 -10.55 -6.19 -17.60
C ASP A 643 -11.10 -5.44 -16.38
N GLY A 644 -10.19 -4.93 -15.54
CA GLY A 644 -10.55 -4.13 -14.38
C GLY A 644 -11.17 -2.80 -14.79
N SER A 645 -10.68 -2.16 -15.85
CA SER A 645 -11.19 -0.88 -16.38
C SER A 645 -12.68 -0.96 -16.71
N HIS A 646 -13.10 -1.97 -17.48
CA HIS A 646 -14.53 -2.19 -17.77
C HIS A 646 -15.33 -2.43 -16.49
N TYR A 647 -14.81 -3.25 -15.56
CA TYR A 647 -15.50 -3.50 -14.28
C TYR A 647 -15.62 -2.24 -13.43
N SER A 648 -14.61 -1.37 -13.44
CA SER A 648 -14.66 -0.10 -12.73
C SER A 648 -15.75 0.83 -13.30
N ILE A 649 -15.79 0.98 -14.62
CA ILE A 649 -16.73 1.89 -15.30
C ILE A 649 -18.17 1.39 -15.21
N HIS A 650 -18.40 0.10 -15.39
CA HIS A 650 -19.73 -0.46 -15.58
C HIS A 650 -20.36 -1.08 -14.31
N ASP A 651 -19.55 -1.50 -13.32
CA ASP A 651 -20.05 -2.26 -12.16
C ASP A 651 -19.63 -1.68 -10.80
N PHE A 652 -18.33 -1.45 -10.59
CA PHE A 652 -17.77 -1.04 -9.30
C PHE A 652 -16.64 -0.01 -9.46
N ALA A 653 -16.99 1.27 -9.44
CA ALA A 653 -16.07 2.39 -9.65
C ALA A 653 -14.76 2.35 -8.86
N LEU A 654 -14.75 1.75 -7.66
CA LEU A 654 -13.54 1.67 -6.82
C LEU A 654 -12.66 0.44 -7.11
N GLN A 655 -12.98 -0.38 -8.12
CA GLN A 655 -12.12 -1.49 -8.53
C GLN A 655 -10.74 -0.97 -8.89
N ARG A 656 -9.73 -1.49 -8.20
CA ARG A 656 -8.32 -1.16 -8.46
C ARG A 656 -7.62 -2.24 -9.29
N ARG A 657 -7.88 -3.49 -8.94
CA ARG A 657 -7.18 -4.69 -9.42
C ARG A 657 -7.68 -5.14 -10.80
N ASN A 658 -7.02 -6.13 -11.40
CA ASN A 658 -7.60 -6.86 -12.53
C ASN A 658 -8.79 -7.74 -12.08
N MET A 659 -9.26 -8.65 -12.95
CA MET A 659 -10.47 -9.46 -12.70
C MET A 659 -10.19 -10.93 -12.34
N THR A 660 -8.92 -11.33 -12.22
CA THR A 660 -8.55 -12.72 -11.90
C THR A 660 -8.87 -13.05 -10.45
N ASN A 661 -9.70 -14.06 -10.21
CA ASN A 661 -10.01 -14.53 -8.86
C ASN A 661 -9.02 -15.63 -8.41
N HIS A 662 -8.13 -15.28 -7.50
CA HIS A 662 -7.21 -16.23 -6.84
C HIS A 662 -7.63 -16.60 -5.41
N CYS A 663 -8.84 -16.21 -4.97
CA CYS A 663 -9.31 -16.58 -3.66
C CYS A 663 -9.69 -18.07 -3.59
N PRO A 664 -9.31 -18.76 -2.50
CA PRO A 664 -9.66 -20.17 -2.35
C PRO A 664 -11.17 -20.34 -2.11
N ARG A 665 -11.69 -21.54 -2.39
CA ARG A 665 -13.13 -21.85 -2.30
C ARG A 665 -13.68 -21.76 -0.88
N ASP A 666 -12.88 -22.15 0.09
CA ASP A 666 -13.14 -21.97 1.52
C ASP A 666 -12.91 -20.54 2.01
N GLY A 667 -12.47 -19.63 1.14
CA GLY A 667 -12.30 -18.21 1.41
C GLY A 667 -13.39 -17.35 0.78
N VAL A 668 -13.07 -16.08 0.56
CA VAL A 668 -13.99 -15.06 0.01
C VAL A 668 -14.08 -15.18 -1.51
N SER A 669 -14.32 -16.37 -2.06
CA SER A 669 -14.52 -16.62 -3.49
C SER A 669 -16.00 -16.61 -3.92
N ASP A 670 -16.89 -16.38 -2.97
CA ASP A 670 -18.34 -16.33 -3.12
C ASP A 670 -18.84 -14.99 -3.71
N PRO A 671 -20.06 -14.91 -4.26
CA PRO A 671 -20.52 -13.71 -4.95
C PRO A 671 -20.62 -12.46 -4.07
N LEU A 672 -20.66 -12.55 -2.72
CA LEU A 672 -20.58 -11.38 -1.85
C LEU A 672 -19.18 -10.76 -1.82
N GLY A 673 -18.16 -11.56 -2.12
CA GLY A 673 -16.76 -11.17 -2.23
C GLY A 673 -16.37 -10.55 -3.57
N ARG A 674 -17.28 -10.52 -4.56
CA ARG A 674 -16.96 -10.22 -5.97
C ARG A 674 -16.26 -8.88 -6.24
N ASN A 675 -16.41 -7.89 -5.37
CA ASN A 675 -15.74 -6.58 -5.50
C ASN A 675 -14.32 -6.56 -4.88
N SER A 676 -13.90 -7.65 -4.23
CA SER A 676 -12.61 -7.77 -3.53
C SER A 676 -11.56 -8.59 -4.29
N TRP A 677 -11.93 -9.25 -5.39
CA TRP A 677 -11.02 -10.08 -6.17
C TRP A 677 -10.13 -9.27 -7.11
N GLY A 678 -9.16 -9.98 -7.70
CA GLY A 678 -8.17 -9.44 -8.61
C GLY A 678 -6.77 -9.39 -8.00
N VAL A 679 -5.80 -9.07 -8.83
CA VAL A 679 -4.41 -8.77 -8.45
C VAL A 679 -4.13 -7.28 -8.69
N ASP A 680 -3.40 -6.65 -7.77
CA ASP A 680 -2.83 -5.33 -7.99
C ASP A 680 -1.63 -5.47 -8.94
N LEU A 681 -1.82 -5.04 -10.20
CA LEU A 681 -0.79 -5.20 -11.23
C LEU A 681 0.52 -4.50 -10.85
N ASN A 682 0.45 -3.33 -10.21
CA ASN A 682 1.62 -2.59 -9.77
C ASN A 682 2.20 -3.11 -8.42
N ARG A 683 1.89 -4.37 -8.08
CA ARG A 683 2.54 -5.18 -7.03
C ARG A 683 3.03 -6.53 -7.55
N ASN A 684 2.81 -6.85 -8.83
CA ASN A 684 3.04 -8.15 -9.43
C ASN A 684 4.42 -8.29 -10.11
N PHE A 685 5.32 -7.31 -10.02
CA PHE A 685 6.60 -7.32 -10.76
C PHE A 685 7.76 -7.98 -10.02
N ARG A 686 8.88 -8.24 -10.73
CA ARG A 686 9.98 -9.12 -10.26
C ARG A 686 10.82 -8.46 -9.16
N VAL A 687 10.99 -7.14 -9.23
CA VAL A 687 11.92 -6.40 -8.35
C VAL A 687 11.24 -5.94 -7.08
N GLY A 688 11.94 -6.06 -5.95
CA GLY A 688 11.49 -5.46 -4.69
C GLY A 688 10.16 -6.04 -4.18
N ASN A 689 9.84 -7.30 -4.48
CA ASN A 689 8.51 -7.86 -4.24
C ASN A 689 8.32 -8.48 -2.84
N ILE A 690 7.06 -8.73 -2.45
CA ILE A 690 6.71 -9.24 -1.13
C ILE A 690 7.29 -10.63 -0.84
N HIS A 691 7.46 -11.50 -1.85
CA HIS A 691 8.05 -12.83 -1.68
C HIS A 691 9.56 -12.77 -1.40
N GLN A 692 10.19 -11.59 -1.57
CA GLN A 692 11.57 -11.30 -1.18
C GLN A 692 11.67 -10.56 0.17
N GLY A 693 10.55 -10.42 0.89
CA GLY A 693 10.46 -9.79 2.21
C GLY A 693 10.30 -8.27 2.20
N PHE A 694 10.01 -7.65 1.05
CA PHE A 694 9.73 -6.21 0.97
C PHE A 694 8.29 -5.88 1.38
N SER A 695 8.09 -4.68 1.92
CA SER A 695 6.80 -4.21 2.45
C SER A 695 5.98 -3.45 1.40
N GLY A 696 4.66 -3.35 1.61
CA GLY A 696 3.77 -2.53 0.78
C GLY A 696 2.92 -3.26 -0.25
N ALA A 697 2.91 -4.59 -0.17
CA ALA A 697 1.95 -5.44 -0.87
C ALA A 697 1.29 -6.40 0.14
N SER A 698 0.40 -7.26 -0.34
CA SER A 698 -0.26 -8.30 0.45
C SER A 698 -0.24 -9.63 -0.27
N THR A 699 -0.23 -10.73 0.48
CA THR A 699 -0.49 -12.09 -0.02
C THR A 699 -1.96 -12.50 0.16
N SER A 700 -2.81 -11.62 0.72
CA SER A 700 -4.25 -11.89 0.86
C SER A 700 -4.98 -11.56 -0.44
N CYS A 701 -5.68 -12.54 -1.00
CA CYS A 701 -6.42 -12.42 -2.28
C CYS A 701 -7.53 -11.36 -2.28
N THR A 702 -7.95 -10.86 -1.11
CA THR A 702 -8.98 -9.81 -0.96
C THR A 702 -8.41 -8.41 -0.73
N SER A 703 -7.08 -8.29 -0.66
CA SER A 703 -6.41 -7.01 -0.40
C SER A 703 -6.40 -6.11 -1.65
N ASP A 704 -6.56 -4.81 -1.47
CA ASP A 704 -6.36 -3.79 -2.55
C ASP A 704 -4.94 -3.77 -3.11
N VAL A 705 -3.97 -4.34 -2.37
CA VAL A 705 -2.56 -4.45 -2.77
C VAL A 705 -2.11 -5.91 -2.86
N PHE A 706 -3.03 -6.83 -3.20
CA PHE A 706 -2.69 -8.24 -3.41
C PHE A 706 -1.68 -8.38 -4.56
N ALA A 707 -0.51 -8.93 -4.28
CA ALA A 707 0.60 -9.05 -5.23
C ALA A 707 0.41 -10.18 -6.25
N GLY A 708 -0.63 -11.01 -6.12
CA GLY A 708 -0.78 -12.24 -6.87
C GLY A 708 -0.08 -13.42 -6.18
N PRO A 709 -0.26 -14.65 -6.70
CA PRO A 709 0.37 -15.85 -6.16
C PRO A 709 1.90 -15.86 -6.33
N GLU A 710 2.42 -15.23 -7.37
CA GLU A 710 3.85 -15.10 -7.66
C GLU A 710 4.12 -13.90 -8.58
N PRO A 711 5.36 -13.37 -8.66
CA PRO A 711 5.70 -12.31 -9.60
C PRO A 711 5.42 -12.71 -11.05
N LEU A 712 4.82 -11.80 -11.82
CA LEU A 712 4.41 -11.96 -13.21
C LEU A 712 3.38 -13.09 -13.43
N SER A 713 2.57 -13.38 -12.40
CA SER A 713 1.43 -14.28 -12.52
C SER A 713 0.41 -13.76 -13.55
N GLU A 714 0.23 -12.45 -13.60
CA GLU A 714 -0.81 -11.83 -14.42
C GLU A 714 -0.31 -11.54 -15.86
N PRO A 715 -1.13 -11.83 -16.89
CA PRO A 715 -0.77 -11.57 -18.28
C PRO A 715 -0.49 -10.09 -18.57
N GLU A 716 -1.17 -9.16 -17.89
CA GLU A 716 -0.99 -7.72 -18.03
C GLU A 716 0.43 -7.29 -17.63
N ALA A 717 0.93 -7.72 -16.46
CA ALA A 717 2.29 -7.40 -16.02
C ALA A 717 3.37 -8.03 -16.94
N ARG A 718 3.10 -9.24 -17.46
CA ARG A 718 3.99 -9.88 -18.47
C ARG A 718 4.04 -9.12 -19.78
N ASN A 719 2.94 -8.49 -20.19
CA ASN A 719 2.88 -7.70 -21.40
C ASN A 719 3.75 -6.44 -21.32
N GLU A 720 3.73 -5.75 -20.18
CA GLU A 720 4.60 -4.58 -19.94
C GLU A 720 6.08 -4.96 -19.93
N THR A 721 6.42 -6.04 -19.23
CA THR A 721 7.78 -6.61 -19.21
C THR A 721 8.22 -7.00 -20.62
N TRP A 722 7.36 -7.68 -21.38
CA TRP A 722 7.65 -8.09 -22.75
C TRP A 722 7.93 -6.89 -23.66
N LEU A 723 7.16 -5.80 -23.53
CA LEU A 723 7.34 -4.62 -24.36
C LEU A 723 8.70 -3.96 -24.12
N ALA A 724 9.15 -3.88 -22.85
CA ALA A 724 10.47 -3.38 -22.50
C ALA A 724 11.60 -4.30 -23.02
N GLU A 725 11.45 -5.62 -22.90
CA GLU A 725 12.47 -6.59 -23.31
C GLU A 725 12.58 -6.76 -24.84
N GLU A 726 11.46 -6.71 -25.56
CA GLU A 726 11.42 -6.84 -27.03
C GLU A 726 11.95 -5.58 -27.74
N HIS A 727 11.86 -4.43 -27.07
CA HIS A 727 12.30 -3.13 -27.60
C HIS A 727 13.44 -2.54 -26.76
N PRO A 728 14.68 -3.07 -26.87
CA PRO A 728 15.82 -2.63 -26.07
C PRO A 728 16.29 -1.19 -26.35
N ASN A 729 15.68 -0.52 -27.35
CA ASN A 729 15.89 0.90 -27.57
C ASN A 729 15.06 1.77 -26.62
N ILE A 730 14.05 1.23 -25.93
CA ILE A 730 13.32 1.92 -24.87
C ILE A 730 14.31 2.24 -23.75
N ARG A 731 14.52 3.53 -23.48
CA ARG A 731 15.41 4.02 -22.43
C ARG A 731 14.71 4.87 -21.39
N PHE A 732 13.48 5.30 -21.68
CA PHE A 732 12.63 6.11 -20.82
C PHE A 732 11.27 5.45 -20.70
N ALA A 733 10.72 5.41 -19.49
CA ALA A 733 9.37 4.95 -19.26
C ALA A 733 8.62 5.83 -18.26
N MET A 734 7.29 5.84 -18.36
CA MET A 734 6.43 6.50 -17.39
C MET A 734 5.08 5.81 -17.25
N ASN A 735 4.79 5.25 -16.07
CA ASN A 735 3.40 4.94 -15.69
C ASN A 735 2.70 6.19 -15.18
N THR A 736 1.42 6.28 -15.52
CA THR A 736 0.55 7.34 -14.99
C THR A 736 -0.59 6.72 -14.19
N HIS A 737 -0.68 7.17 -12.95
CA HIS A 737 -1.68 6.83 -11.96
C HIS A 737 -2.51 8.05 -11.55
N THR A 738 -3.56 7.83 -10.76
CA THR A 738 -4.19 8.87 -9.94
C THR A 738 -4.44 8.33 -8.52
N HIS A 739 -4.48 9.13 -7.46
CA HIS A 739 -4.38 10.58 -7.45
C HIS A 739 -3.41 11.09 -6.39
N GLY A 740 -3.00 12.35 -6.52
CA GLY A 740 -2.38 13.07 -5.42
C GLY A 740 -1.28 14.03 -5.82
N GLY A 741 -0.93 14.18 -7.08
CA GLY A 741 0.16 15.08 -7.47
C GLY A 741 1.49 14.63 -6.89
N TYR A 742 1.93 13.42 -7.26
CA TYR A 742 3.25 12.89 -6.96
C TYR A 742 4.03 12.67 -8.25
N PHE A 743 5.34 12.85 -8.17
CA PHE A 743 6.25 12.60 -9.28
C PHE A 743 7.47 11.83 -8.79
N MET A 744 7.56 10.57 -9.18
CA MET A 744 8.37 9.60 -8.45
C MET A 744 9.24 8.77 -9.37
N TRP A 745 10.26 8.13 -8.81
CA TRP A 745 11.14 7.17 -9.50
C TRP A 745 11.72 6.15 -8.50
N ALA A 746 12.48 5.18 -9.00
CA ALA A 746 13.14 4.17 -8.17
C ALA A 746 14.16 4.77 -7.18
N PRO A 747 14.40 4.13 -6.01
CA PRO A 747 13.77 2.91 -5.51
C PRO A 747 12.36 3.13 -4.95
N GLY A 748 11.50 2.11 -5.06
CA GLY A 748 10.18 2.09 -4.44
C GLY A 748 10.01 1.18 -3.24
N ALA A 749 10.82 0.13 -3.08
CA ALA A 749 10.60 -0.87 -2.04
C ALA A 749 11.65 -0.85 -0.91
N TYR A 750 11.19 -1.06 0.33
CA TYR A 750 12.03 -1.33 1.51
C TYR A 750 11.45 -2.44 2.41
N ARG A 751 12.31 -3.06 3.22
CA ARG A 751 11.92 -4.08 4.21
C ARG A 751 11.61 -3.46 5.57
N LEU A 752 10.69 -4.07 6.31
CA LEU A 752 10.40 -3.67 7.69
C LEU A 752 11.08 -4.62 8.70
N PRO A 753 11.43 -4.13 9.90
CA PRO A 753 11.32 -2.75 10.37
C PRO A 753 12.52 -1.86 10.02
N THR A 754 13.59 -2.39 9.42
CA THR A 754 14.87 -1.69 9.22
C THR A 754 14.84 -0.60 8.15
N ARG A 755 13.82 -0.59 7.29
CA ARG A 755 13.73 0.25 6.08
C ARG A 755 14.89 -0.01 5.09
N ASP A 756 15.42 -1.24 5.07
CA ASP A 756 16.43 -1.64 4.10
C ASP A 756 15.84 -1.67 2.68
N GLY A 757 16.21 -0.69 1.87
CA GLY A 757 15.71 -0.45 0.52
C GLY A 757 16.42 -1.24 -0.58
N LEU A 758 15.90 -1.09 -1.81
CA LEU A 758 16.65 -1.40 -3.03
C LEU A 758 17.86 -0.44 -3.19
N GLU A 759 18.81 -0.83 -4.05
CA GLU A 759 20.00 -0.02 -4.31
C GLU A 759 19.61 1.34 -4.90
N ARG A 760 19.97 2.44 -4.22
CA ARG A 760 19.65 3.79 -4.69
C ARG A 760 20.38 4.08 -6.00
N PRO A 761 19.77 4.82 -6.96
CA PRO A 761 20.48 5.34 -8.11
C PRO A 761 21.72 6.11 -7.68
N SER A 762 22.71 6.15 -8.58
CA SER A 762 23.92 6.93 -8.34
C SER A 762 23.62 8.42 -8.17
N PHE A 763 24.55 9.14 -7.55
CA PHE A 763 24.48 10.60 -7.46
C PHE A 763 24.17 11.28 -8.80
N GLY A 764 24.84 10.87 -9.89
CA GLY A 764 24.59 11.42 -11.22
C GLY A 764 23.21 11.06 -11.78
N VAL A 765 22.78 9.82 -11.62
CA VAL A 765 21.48 9.34 -12.12
C VAL A 765 20.33 9.98 -11.35
N GLU A 766 20.40 10.08 -10.03
CA GLU A 766 19.34 10.71 -9.23
C GLU A 766 19.25 12.23 -9.48
N ASN A 767 20.38 12.92 -9.63
CA ASN A 767 20.35 14.32 -10.06
C ASN A 767 19.80 14.48 -11.48
N TYR A 768 19.98 13.48 -12.36
CA TYR A 768 19.33 13.47 -13.66
C TYR A 768 17.82 13.30 -13.54
N PHE A 769 17.35 12.44 -12.64
CA PHE A 769 15.92 12.36 -12.30
C PHE A 769 15.38 13.72 -11.86
N TYR A 770 16.06 14.44 -10.96
CA TYR A 770 15.63 15.78 -10.55
C TYR A 770 15.61 16.80 -11.70
N GLU A 771 16.69 16.91 -12.50
CA GLU A 771 16.75 17.86 -13.62
C GLU A 771 15.69 17.56 -14.70
N ALA A 772 15.51 16.28 -15.04
CA ALA A 772 14.47 15.85 -15.97
C ALA A 772 13.06 16.13 -15.41
N SER A 773 12.87 15.92 -14.10
CA SER A 773 11.62 16.24 -13.41
C SER A 773 11.27 17.72 -13.51
N ASP A 774 12.24 18.62 -13.35
CA ASP A 774 11.99 20.06 -13.48
C ASP A 774 11.49 20.41 -14.89
N ILE A 775 12.02 19.79 -15.94
CA ILE A 775 11.50 19.97 -17.30
C ILE A 775 10.05 19.51 -17.39
N ILE A 776 9.77 18.29 -16.93
CA ILE A 776 8.46 17.66 -17.05
C ILE A 776 7.40 18.41 -16.24
N LEU A 777 7.71 18.76 -14.99
CA LEU A 777 6.79 19.45 -14.07
C LEU A 777 6.55 20.90 -14.47
N ASN A 778 7.53 21.59 -15.07
CA ASN A 778 7.29 22.90 -15.67
C ASN A 778 6.29 22.81 -16.82
N ARG A 779 6.34 21.76 -17.67
CA ARG A 779 5.36 21.53 -18.74
C ARG A 779 3.94 21.31 -18.21
N ILE A 780 3.79 20.54 -17.14
CA ILE A 780 2.51 20.35 -16.43
C ILE A 780 1.95 21.71 -15.99
N LYS A 781 2.79 22.51 -15.32
CA LYS A 781 2.41 23.83 -14.80
C LYS A 781 1.95 24.81 -15.89
N GLU A 782 2.45 24.69 -17.12
CA GLU A 782 2.10 25.58 -18.25
C GLU A 782 0.61 25.56 -18.62
N HIS A 783 -0.13 24.47 -18.34
CA HIS A 783 -1.54 24.37 -18.75
C HIS A 783 -2.46 25.31 -17.94
N ARG A 784 -2.46 25.16 -16.62
CA ARG A 784 -3.37 25.89 -15.72
C ARG A 784 -2.72 26.35 -14.41
N GLY A 785 -1.39 26.31 -14.33
CA GLY A 785 -0.63 26.73 -13.14
C GLY A 785 -0.58 25.69 -12.03
N THR A 786 -1.02 24.45 -12.27
CA THR A 786 -0.93 23.39 -11.27
C THR A 786 0.54 23.07 -10.96
N SER A 787 0.88 23.00 -9.68
CA SER A 787 2.23 22.65 -9.23
C SER A 787 2.19 21.41 -8.36
N VAL A 788 2.83 20.34 -8.84
CA VAL A 788 3.19 19.19 -8.00
C VAL A 788 4.09 19.69 -6.89
N TRP A 789 3.78 19.37 -5.64
CA TRP A 789 4.56 19.90 -4.52
C TRP A 789 5.93 19.28 -4.55
N SER A 790 6.98 20.08 -4.38
CA SER A 790 8.34 19.55 -4.38
C SER A 790 8.50 18.41 -3.37
N SER A 791 7.82 18.42 -2.21
CA SER A 791 7.88 17.32 -1.22
C SER A 791 7.42 15.96 -1.76
N ARG A 792 6.63 15.98 -2.82
CA ARG A 792 6.10 14.81 -3.54
C ARG A 792 6.92 14.47 -4.79
N VAL A 793 8.10 15.08 -4.93
CA VAL A 793 9.06 14.84 -6.02
C VAL A 793 10.32 14.18 -5.45
N GLY A 794 10.61 12.95 -5.88
CA GLY A 794 11.72 12.14 -5.35
C GLY A 794 11.52 10.64 -5.53
N PRO A 795 12.46 9.81 -5.03
CA PRO A 795 12.28 8.36 -4.98
C PRO A 795 10.96 7.97 -4.32
N ILE A 796 10.27 6.94 -4.83
CA ILE A 796 8.98 6.45 -4.31
C ILE A 796 9.10 6.15 -2.80
N SER A 797 10.21 5.51 -2.38
CA SER A 797 10.49 5.21 -0.96
C SER A 797 10.63 6.44 -0.06
N ASP A 798 10.92 7.62 -0.64
CA ASP A 798 11.23 8.85 0.10
C ASP A 798 10.04 9.82 0.16
N VAL A 799 9.07 9.68 -0.77
CA VAL A 799 7.93 10.61 -0.90
C VAL A 799 6.58 9.97 -0.59
N LEU A 800 6.46 8.65 -0.71
CA LEU A 800 5.20 7.93 -0.58
C LEU A 800 5.22 6.92 0.58
N TYR A 801 5.50 5.65 0.29
CA TYR A 801 5.67 4.53 1.20
C TYR A 801 6.34 3.37 0.43
N SER A 802 6.79 2.30 1.09
CA SER A 802 7.33 1.14 0.38
C SER A 802 6.31 0.53 -0.56
N ALA A 803 6.59 0.43 -1.86
CA ALA A 803 5.70 -0.15 -2.86
C ALA A 803 6.31 -1.43 -3.45
N ALA A 804 6.20 -2.55 -2.73
CA ALA A 804 6.81 -3.80 -3.16
C ALA A 804 6.25 -4.31 -4.50
N GLY A 805 7.12 -4.66 -5.46
CA GLY A 805 6.73 -5.27 -6.74
C GLY A 805 6.12 -4.30 -7.76
N ASN A 806 6.52 -3.03 -7.75
CA ASN A 806 6.03 -2.02 -8.70
C ASN A 806 6.74 -2.08 -10.07
N SER A 807 6.07 -1.65 -11.14
CA SER A 807 6.59 -1.68 -12.52
C SER A 807 7.78 -0.75 -12.75
N GLY A 808 7.80 0.40 -12.08
CA GLY A 808 8.89 1.38 -12.18
C GLY A 808 10.24 0.84 -11.72
N ASP A 809 10.27 0.12 -10.60
CA ASP A 809 11.47 -0.57 -10.12
C ASP A 809 11.90 -1.68 -11.10
N ASP A 810 10.97 -2.47 -11.65
CA ASP A 810 11.32 -3.53 -12.62
C ASP A 810 11.94 -2.94 -13.90
N HIS A 811 11.37 -1.87 -14.44
CA HIS A 811 11.96 -1.15 -15.57
C HIS A 811 13.34 -0.58 -15.27
N PHE A 812 13.53 0.02 -14.09
CA PHE A 812 14.82 0.61 -13.73
C PHE A 812 15.91 -0.46 -13.52
N TYR A 813 15.65 -1.48 -12.70
CA TYR A 813 16.68 -2.43 -12.28
C TYR A 813 16.91 -3.59 -13.25
N GLU A 814 15.88 -4.11 -13.91
CA GLU A 814 16.03 -5.27 -14.82
C GLU A 814 16.24 -4.85 -16.28
N ASN A 815 15.67 -3.71 -16.69
CA ASN A 815 15.65 -3.30 -18.09
C ASN A 815 16.56 -2.11 -18.43
N ASP A 816 17.23 -1.51 -17.43
CA ASP A 816 18.02 -0.28 -17.59
C ASP A 816 17.20 0.80 -18.30
N ILE A 817 16.04 1.15 -17.73
CA ILE A 817 15.14 2.20 -18.23
C ILE A 817 15.01 3.28 -17.15
N PHE A 818 15.20 4.55 -17.51
CA PHE A 818 14.84 5.64 -16.62
C PHE A 818 13.31 5.70 -16.51
N ALA A 819 12.77 5.21 -15.40
CA ALA A 819 11.34 5.06 -15.18
C ALA A 819 10.82 6.06 -14.15
N TRP A 820 9.80 6.83 -14.54
CA TRP A 820 9.05 7.72 -13.67
C TRP A 820 7.66 7.18 -13.39
N SER A 821 7.06 7.64 -12.29
CA SER A 821 5.66 7.41 -11.96
C SER A 821 4.96 8.73 -11.68
N PHE A 822 3.84 8.95 -12.37
CA PHE A 822 2.93 10.05 -12.09
C PHE A 822 1.79 9.60 -11.18
N GLU A 823 1.45 10.42 -10.19
CA GLU A 823 0.10 10.45 -9.63
C GLU A 823 -0.56 11.76 -10.09
N ALA A 824 -1.38 11.70 -11.14
CA ALA A 824 -2.11 12.84 -11.63
C ALA A 824 -3.13 13.37 -10.59
N GLY A 825 -3.69 14.55 -10.83
CA GLY A 825 -4.66 15.13 -9.90
C GLY A 825 -4.04 15.66 -8.60
N SER A 826 -3.26 16.74 -8.72
CA SER A 826 -2.74 17.48 -7.54
C SER A 826 -3.90 18.05 -6.70
N PRO A 827 -3.82 18.06 -5.36
CA PRO A 827 -4.86 18.65 -4.54
C PRO A 827 -5.10 20.13 -4.89
N LEU A 828 -6.37 20.52 -4.93
CA LEU A 828 -6.80 21.87 -5.27
C LEU A 828 -6.93 22.72 -4.01
N TRP A 829 -6.47 23.97 -4.07
CA TRP A 829 -6.64 24.92 -2.98
C TRP A 829 -8.03 25.59 -3.06
N THR A 830 -8.82 25.46 -1.99
CA THR A 830 -10.22 25.95 -1.93
C THR A 830 -10.37 27.29 -1.18
N GLY A 831 -9.27 27.99 -0.90
CA GLY A 831 -9.26 29.20 -0.06
C GLY A 831 -9.25 28.92 1.45
N ASN A 832 -9.83 27.79 1.87
CA ASN A 832 -9.88 27.35 3.28
C ASN A 832 -9.02 26.11 3.56
N GLY A 833 -8.33 25.56 2.54
CA GLY A 833 -7.54 24.34 2.66
C GLY A 833 -7.37 23.60 1.34
N TRP A 834 -6.51 22.57 1.35
CA TRP A 834 -6.29 21.64 0.24
C TRP A 834 -7.42 20.59 0.18
N SER A 835 -7.95 20.35 -1.02
CA SER A 835 -8.95 19.32 -1.30
C SER A 835 -8.39 18.30 -2.29
N SER A 836 -8.60 17.00 -2.02
CA SER A 836 -8.29 15.95 -2.98
C SER A 836 -9.24 15.99 -4.17
N VAL A 837 -8.79 15.57 -5.35
CA VAL A 837 -9.60 15.42 -6.57
C VAL A 837 -10.23 14.03 -6.71
N GLY A 838 -9.61 13.00 -6.11
CA GLY A 838 -10.13 11.63 -6.11
C GLY A 838 -9.76 10.82 -7.37
N PHE A 839 -10.21 9.57 -7.44
CA PHE A 839 -9.92 8.65 -8.55
C PHE A 839 -10.86 8.86 -9.76
N THR A 840 -12.09 9.32 -9.50
CA THR A 840 -13.16 9.52 -10.49
C THR A 840 -13.73 10.95 -10.40
N PRO A 841 -12.91 12.00 -10.65
CA PRO A 841 -13.39 13.37 -10.58
C PRO A 841 -14.50 13.62 -11.64
N PRO A 842 -15.31 14.69 -11.49
CA PRO A 842 -16.18 15.14 -12.57
C PRO A 842 -15.40 15.29 -13.88
N PHE A 843 -16.00 14.92 -15.02
CA PHE A 843 -15.28 14.89 -16.29
C PHE A 843 -14.64 16.22 -16.66
N GLU A 844 -15.23 17.36 -16.29
CA GLU A 844 -14.63 18.67 -16.56
C GLU A 844 -13.26 18.81 -15.89
N GLU A 845 -13.11 18.33 -14.66
CA GLU A 845 -11.83 18.33 -13.94
C GLU A 845 -10.90 17.25 -14.48
N GLY A 846 -11.40 16.03 -14.70
CA GLY A 846 -10.62 14.94 -15.29
C GLY A 846 -10.05 15.30 -16.68
N ARG A 847 -10.78 16.07 -17.48
CA ARG A 847 -10.31 16.60 -18.76
C ARG A 847 -9.19 17.61 -18.58
N GLU A 848 -9.28 18.51 -17.60
CA GLU A 848 -8.20 19.47 -17.32
C GLU A 848 -6.95 18.77 -16.78
N GLU A 849 -7.10 17.75 -15.93
CA GLU A 849 -5.99 16.88 -15.51
C GLU A 849 -5.38 16.15 -16.71
N ALA A 850 -6.18 15.55 -17.59
CA ALA A 850 -5.69 14.87 -18.79
C ALA A 850 -4.83 15.81 -19.66
N MET A 851 -5.29 17.05 -19.86
CA MET A 851 -4.60 18.06 -20.65
C MET A 851 -3.27 18.49 -20.02
N GLU A 852 -3.27 18.67 -18.69
CA GLU A 852 -2.13 19.06 -17.88
C GLU A 852 -1.03 17.97 -17.92
N PHE A 853 -1.40 16.72 -17.63
CA PHE A 853 -0.44 15.62 -17.59
C PHE A 853 -0.02 15.15 -18.99
N SER A 854 -0.79 15.45 -20.04
CA SER A 854 -0.33 15.29 -21.44
C SER A 854 0.81 16.25 -21.78
N HIS A 855 0.87 17.45 -21.17
CA HIS A 855 2.08 18.27 -21.26
C HIS A 855 3.27 17.60 -20.56
N GLY A 856 3.04 16.97 -19.41
CA GLY A 856 4.06 16.16 -18.74
C GLY A 856 4.61 15.03 -19.63
N TRP A 857 3.72 14.31 -20.31
CA TRP A 857 4.10 13.25 -21.25
C TRP A 857 4.90 13.77 -22.44
N ILE A 858 4.52 14.90 -23.05
CA ILE A 858 5.37 15.49 -24.09
C ILE A 858 6.67 16.05 -23.48
N GLY A 859 6.67 16.44 -22.19
CA GLY A 859 7.86 16.80 -21.43
C GLY A 859 8.88 15.66 -21.30
N ILE A 860 8.45 14.42 -21.03
CA ILE A 860 9.37 13.29 -21.01
C ILE A 860 9.91 12.96 -22.42
N LEU A 861 9.11 13.18 -23.47
CA LEU A 861 9.60 13.07 -24.85
C LEU A 861 10.68 14.12 -25.13
N GLU A 862 10.54 15.33 -24.59
CA GLU A 862 11.58 16.36 -24.65
C GLU A 862 12.86 15.92 -23.92
N VAL A 863 12.74 15.31 -22.74
CA VAL A 863 13.86 14.73 -21.98
C VAL A 863 14.57 13.65 -22.80
N ALA A 864 13.84 12.68 -23.34
CA ALA A 864 14.39 11.61 -24.17
C ALA A 864 15.05 12.15 -25.44
N TYR A 865 14.46 13.17 -26.06
CA TYR A 865 15.05 13.83 -27.22
C TYR A 865 16.36 14.54 -26.86
N ARG A 866 16.41 15.28 -25.75
CA ARG A 866 17.64 15.92 -25.26
C ARG A 866 18.74 14.88 -25.01
N TYR A 867 18.40 13.77 -24.34
CA TYR A 867 19.31 12.64 -24.13
C TYR A 867 19.85 12.09 -25.46
N SER A 868 19.00 11.84 -26.46
CA SER A 868 19.43 11.36 -27.78
C SER A 868 20.36 12.33 -28.53
N ARG A 869 20.41 13.59 -28.09
CA ARG A 869 21.22 14.68 -28.67
C ARG A 869 22.37 15.09 -27.76
N ASP A 870 22.61 14.39 -26.67
CA ASP A 870 23.72 14.71 -25.80
C ASP A 870 25.01 14.00 -26.23
N TRP A 871 25.92 14.80 -26.81
CA TRP A 871 27.27 14.39 -27.18
C TRP A 871 28.32 15.32 -26.57
N VAL A 872 27.93 16.17 -25.61
CA VAL A 872 28.77 17.22 -25.06
C VAL A 872 29.38 16.73 -23.75
N PRO A 873 30.71 16.60 -23.64
CA PRO A 873 31.31 16.18 -22.39
C PRO A 873 30.99 17.12 -21.22
N PRO A 874 30.69 16.57 -20.04
CA PRO A 874 30.34 17.38 -18.89
C PRO A 874 31.56 18.09 -18.33
N ARG A 875 31.31 19.11 -17.51
CA ARG A 875 32.34 19.87 -16.79
C ARG A 875 32.09 19.82 -15.30
N SER A 876 33.16 19.65 -14.54
CA SER A 876 33.16 19.68 -13.08
C SER A 876 34.36 20.45 -12.51
N ASN A 877 34.13 21.14 -11.39
CA ASN A 877 35.13 21.88 -10.63
C ASN A 877 35.00 21.54 -9.14
N LEU A 878 36.13 21.58 -8.43
CA LEU A 878 36.15 21.42 -6.98
C LEU A 878 35.82 22.76 -6.32
N SER A 879 35.00 22.74 -5.27
CA SER A 879 34.58 23.88 -4.49
C SER A 879 34.72 23.59 -2.98
N PRO A 880 35.53 24.35 -2.22
CA PRO A 880 36.46 25.35 -2.71
C PRO A 880 37.57 24.73 -3.60
N GLY A 881 38.14 25.55 -4.48
CA GLY A 881 39.12 25.10 -5.48
C GLY A 881 40.51 24.77 -4.93
N ALA A 882 41.51 24.65 -5.80
CA ALA A 882 42.90 24.49 -5.35
C ALA A 882 43.38 25.72 -4.55
N GLY A 883 44.01 25.50 -3.40
CA GLY A 883 44.42 26.59 -2.51
C GLY A 883 45.13 26.11 -1.25
N THR A 884 45.46 27.08 -0.39
CA THR A 884 45.98 26.87 0.97
C THR A 884 44.90 27.28 1.96
N TYR A 885 44.65 26.42 2.95
CA TYR A 885 43.58 26.57 3.93
C TYR A 885 44.13 26.37 5.34
N GLU A 886 43.55 27.11 6.29
CA GLU A 886 43.88 27.00 7.72
C GLU A 886 43.00 25.90 8.35
N GLY A 887 43.57 24.72 8.59
CA GLY A 887 42.87 23.56 9.13
C GLY A 887 42.04 22.76 8.12
N PRO A 888 41.28 21.74 8.57
CA PRO A 888 40.51 20.85 7.70
C PRO A 888 39.52 21.58 6.80
N VAL A 889 39.31 21.05 5.58
CA VAL A 889 38.43 21.64 4.57
C VAL A 889 37.45 20.60 4.06
N GLU A 890 36.17 20.94 4.05
CA GLU A 890 35.12 20.20 3.36
C GLU A 890 35.06 20.62 1.90
N LEU A 891 35.09 19.64 1.00
CA LEU A 891 35.07 19.87 -0.44
C LEU A 891 33.80 19.29 -1.08
N ALA A 892 33.35 19.97 -2.12
CA ALA A 892 32.23 19.63 -2.96
C ALA A 892 32.62 19.77 -4.43
N PHE A 893 31.76 19.29 -5.33
CA PHE A 893 31.88 19.51 -6.76
C PHE A 893 30.74 20.38 -7.29
N ASP A 894 31.10 21.36 -8.11
CA ASP A 894 30.19 22.04 -9.03
C ASP A 894 30.25 21.34 -10.38
N PHE A 895 29.11 21.16 -11.04
CA PHE A 895 29.03 20.51 -12.35
C PHE A 895 28.10 21.25 -13.32
N SER A 896 28.30 21.05 -14.63
CA SER A 896 27.50 21.69 -15.68
C SER A 896 26.16 21.03 -15.95
N GLU A 897 26.03 19.78 -15.54
CA GLU A 897 24.86 18.91 -15.71
C GLU A 897 25.02 17.71 -14.76
N PRO A 898 23.97 16.94 -14.49
CA PRO A 898 24.02 15.75 -13.64
C PRO A 898 25.10 14.75 -14.07
N VAL A 899 25.99 14.39 -13.12
CA VAL A 899 27.15 13.54 -13.40
C VAL A 899 27.52 12.64 -12.24
N ASP A 900 28.02 11.45 -12.59
CA ASP A 900 28.81 10.63 -11.69
C ASP A 900 30.25 11.13 -11.68
N ILE A 901 30.78 11.44 -10.48
CA ILE A 901 32.16 11.92 -10.30
C ILE A 901 32.99 10.85 -9.60
N TYR A 902 33.99 10.33 -10.31
CA TYR A 902 34.95 9.34 -9.80
C TYR A 902 36.24 10.05 -9.39
N TYR A 903 36.73 9.80 -8.17
CA TYR A 903 37.86 10.52 -7.62
C TYR A 903 38.87 9.64 -6.87
N THR A 904 40.10 10.15 -6.71
CA THR A 904 41.17 9.54 -5.92
C THR A 904 41.85 10.60 -5.05
N LEU A 905 42.07 10.30 -3.77
CA LEU A 905 42.74 11.19 -2.80
C LEU A 905 44.23 10.87 -2.64
N ASP A 906 44.65 9.64 -2.92
CA ASP A 906 46.03 9.15 -2.80
C ASP A 906 46.95 9.58 -3.96
N GLY A 907 46.43 10.39 -4.88
CA GLY A 907 47.14 10.80 -6.08
C GLY A 907 47.36 9.68 -7.11
N SER A 908 46.65 8.55 -7.01
CA SER A 908 46.59 7.52 -8.06
C SER A 908 45.85 8.04 -9.31
N ARG A 909 45.49 7.18 -10.26
CA ARG A 909 44.79 7.58 -11.48
C ARG A 909 43.33 7.14 -11.34
N PRO A 910 42.35 8.05 -11.49
CA PRO A 910 40.95 7.66 -11.33
C PRO A 910 40.49 6.77 -12.50
N THR A 911 39.71 5.74 -12.18
CA THR A 911 39.11 4.73 -13.08
C THR A 911 37.63 4.55 -12.73
N TYR A 912 36.89 3.72 -13.47
CA TYR A 912 35.51 3.35 -13.07
C TYR A 912 35.46 2.60 -11.73
N ASP A 913 36.56 1.96 -11.33
CA ASP A 913 36.70 1.33 -10.00
C ASP A 913 37.05 2.31 -8.86
N SER A 914 37.22 3.60 -9.15
CA SER A 914 37.51 4.59 -8.10
C SER A 914 36.25 4.95 -7.32
N PRO A 915 36.37 5.40 -6.05
CA PRO A 915 35.25 5.94 -5.30
C PRO A 915 34.49 7.01 -6.10
N ARG A 916 33.16 6.96 -6.00
CA ARG A 916 32.26 7.94 -6.57
C ARG A 916 31.74 8.88 -5.47
N ILE A 917 31.37 10.10 -5.84
CA ILE A 917 30.56 10.95 -4.96
C ILE A 917 29.19 10.31 -4.74
N GLU A 918 28.78 10.24 -3.49
CA GLU A 918 27.48 9.75 -3.06
C GLU A 918 26.70 10.90 -2.39
N PHE A 919 25.41 10.68 -2.11
CA PHE A 919 24.64 11.62 -1.29
C PHE A 919 24.99 11.45 0.19
N ALA A 920 24.98 12.56 0.94
CA ALA A 920 25.18 12.53 2.39
C ALA A 920 24.08 11.78 3.16
N GLY A 921 22.95 11.50 2.49
CA GLY A 921 21.81 10.76 2.99
C GLY A 921 20.59 10.96 2.09
N PRO A 922 19.45 10.30 2.40
CA PRO A 922 18.22 10.48 1.62
C PRO A 922 17.80 11.93 1.52
N ARG A 923 17.58 12.40 0.29
CA ARG A 923 17.19 13.78 -0.03
C ARG A 923 18.18 14.86 0.45
N GLN A 924 19.42 14.47 0.78
CA GLN A 924 20.48 15.41 1.13
C GLN A 924 21.34 15.73 -0.10
N GLY A 925 22.21 16.74 0.02
CA GLY A 925 23.18 17.07 -1.02
C GLY A 925 24.33 16.06 -1.11
N GLN A 926 25.35 16.40 -1.90
CA GLN A 926 26.56 15.61 -2.00
C GLN A 926 27.22 15.39 -0.64
N GLU A 927 27.74 14.17 -0.42
CA GLU A 927 28.61 13.89 0.72
C GLU A 927 29.90 14.71 0.56
N PRO A 928 30.24 15.59 1.52
CA PRO A 928 31.42 16.40 1.40
C PRO A 928 32.68 15.55 1.62
N ILE A 929 33.76 15.91 0.91
CA ILE A 929 35.07 15.26 1.08
C ILE A 929 35.88 16.08 2.09
N THR A 930 36.09 15.54 3.29
CA THR A 930 36.97 16.14 4.29
C THR A 930 38.44 15.94 3.95
N ILE A 931 39.19 17.03 3.83
CA ILE A 931 40.66 17.03 3.70
C ILE A 931 41.30 17.60 4.95
N THR A 932 42.08 16.78 5.65
CA THR A 932 42.78 17.15 6.89
C THR A 932 44.28 17.37 6.71
N GLU A 933 44.84 16.93 5.59
CA GLU A 933 46.26 17.11 5.25
C GLU A 933 46.44 17.45 3.77
N THR A 934 47.62 17.94 3.39
CA THR A 934 47.89 18.33 2.00
C THR A 934 47.64 17.17 1.02
N THR A 935 46.60 17.29 0.20
CA THR A 935 46.07 16.19 -0.63
C THR A 935 45.97 16.64 -2.09
N THR A 936 46.38 15.77 -3.02
CA THR A 936 46.15 15.97 -4.46
C THR A 936 45.01 15.09 -4.94
N ILE A 937 43.88 15.73 -5.19
CA ILE A 937 42.65 15.09 -5.65
C ILE A 937 42.71 15.02 -7.18
N LYS A 938 42.34 13.87 -7.74
CA LYS A 938 42.17 13.68 -9.18
C LYS A 938 40.82 13.07 -9.44
N TRP A 939 40.13 13.54 -10.47
CA TRP A 939 38.77 13.09 -10.75
C TRP A 939 38.42 13.19 -12.24
N PHE A 940 37.33 12.53 -12.62
CA PHE A 940 36.63 12.76 -13.88
C PHE A 940 35.13 12.62 -13.64
N ALA A 941 34.33 13.27 -14.49
CA ALA A 941 32.88 13.20 -14.48
C ALA A 941 32.36 12.43 -15.70
N VAL A 942 31.23 11.74 -15.54
CA VAL A 942 30.50 11.03 -16.60
C VAL A 942 29.02 11.39 -16.48
N ASP A 943 28.41 11.86 -17.55
CA ASP A 943 26.96 12.10 -17.61
C ASP A 943 26.18 10.81 -17.90
N VAL A 944 24.85 10.88 -17.86
CA VAL A 944 23.97 9.74 -18.13
C VAL A 944 23.96 9.28 -19.59
N ALA A 945 24.39 10.13 -20.54
CA ALA A 945 24.59 9.78 -21.94
C ALA A 945 25.93 9.05 -22.17
N GLY A 946 26.77 8.96 -21.14
CA GLY A 946 28.06 8.28 -21.15
C GLY A 946 29.21 9.16 -21.64
N ASN A 947 29.04 10.48 -21.81
CA ASN A 947 30.13 11.35 -22.18
C ASN A 947 31.06 11.58 -20.97
N THR A 948 32.34 11.33 -21.19
CA THR A 948 33.39 11.52 -20.18
C THR A 948 33.99 12.91 -20.28
N GLN A 949 34.11 13.62 -19.15
CA GLN A 949 34.78 14.92 -19.07
C GLN A 949 36.16 14.91 -19.75
N ASN A 950 36.44 15.95 -20.54
CA ASN A 950 37.67 16.09 -21.34
C ASN A 950 37.97 14.91 -22.28
N TYR A 951 36.98 14.10 -22.65
CA TYR A 951 37.14 12.84 -23.40
C TYR A 951 38.12 11.86 -22.71
N TYR A 952 38.12 11.87 -21.37
CA TYR A 952 38.96 10.97 -20.58
C TYR A 952 38.55 9.52 -20.81
N LYS A 953 39.53 8.63 -20.96
CA LYS A 953 39.28 7.18 -21.10
C LYS A 953 39.73 6.49 -19.82
N PRO A 954 38.84 6.17 -18.88
CA PRO A 954 39.21 5.59 -17.58
C PRO A 954 39.91 4.24 -17.73
N ASP A 955 39.49 3.41 -18.68
CA ASP A 955 40.11 2.10 -18.96
C ASP A 955 41.38 2.18 -19.83
N GLY A 956 41.69 3.37 -20.36
CA GLY A 956 42.88 3.61 -21.19
C GLY A 956 44.14 3.92 -20.38
N PRO A 957 45.24 4.34 -21.02
CA PRO A 957 46.41 4.88 -20.33
C PRO A 957 46.40 6.42 -20.23
N GLY A 958 45.29 7.07 -20.62
CA GLY A 958 45.16 8.52 -20.71
C GLY A 958 45.30 9.24 -19.36
N ARG A 959 45.59 10.55 -19.41
CA ARG A 959 45.78 11.41 -18.21
C ARG A 959 44.99 12.72 -18.28
N ASN A 960 43.96 12.77 -19.12
CA ASN A 960 43.08 13.93 -19.31
C ASN A 960 41.98 14.08 -18.23
N TYR A 961 42.13 13.38 -17.10
CA TYR A 961 41.38 13.63 -15.86
C TYR A 961 41.74 15.01 -15.27
N ARG A 962 40.87 15.52 -14.40
CA ARG A 962 41.06 16.77 -13.66
C ARG A 962 41.89 16.54 -12.39
N ARG A 963 42.55 17.59 -11.90
CA ARG A 963 43.31 17.53 -10.64
C ARG A 963 43.35 18.87 -9.92
N ALA A 964 43.39 18.84 -8.60
CA ALA A 964 43.57 19.98 -7.72
C ALA A 964 44.39 19.55 -6.50
N THR A 965 45.18 20.46 -5.95
CA THR A 965 45.91 20.23 -4.70
C THR A 965 45.37 21.17 -3.65
N ILE A 966 44.93 20.61 -2.53
CA ILE A 966 44.50 21.31 -1.33
C ILE A 966 45.65 21.24 -0.35
N VAL A 967 46.15 22.40 0.06
CA VAL A 967 47.25 22.52 1.04
C VAL A 967 46.62 22.90 2.37
N ILE A 968 46.82 22.06 3.38
CA ILE A 968 46.44 22.37 4.76
C ILE A 968 47.69 22.91 5.46
N ASP A 969 47.64 24.18 5.87
CA ASP A 969 48.68 24.79 6.68
C ASP A 969 48.33 24.59 8.17
N ASP A 970 49.24 23.92 8.89
CA ASP A 970 49.19 23.69 10.34
C ASP A 970 49.49 24.94 11.18
#